data_AF-A0A6P3EGG4-F1
#
_entry.id   AF-A0A6P3EGG4-F1
#
_cell.length_a   1.000
_cell.length_b   1.000
_cell.length_c   1.000
_cell.angle_alpha   90.00
_cell.angle_beta   90.00
_cell.angle_gamma   90.00
#
_symmetry.space_group_name_H-M   'P 1'
#
loop_
_entity.id
_entity.type
_entity.pdbx_description
1 polymer ?
#
loop_
_entity_poly.entity_id
_entity_poly.type
_entity_poly.pdbx_seq_one_letter_code
_entity_poly.pdbx_strand_id
1 'polypeptide(L)'
;MSGPGNKRAAGDGGSGPPEKKLSREEKTTTTLIEPIRLGGISSTEEMDLKVLQFKNKKLAERLEQRQACEDELRERIEKLEKRQATDDATLLIVNRYWAQLDETVEALLRHHESQGELSSGTEAPGTQEGPTRDETPLTEPGTSELREPLPMQLRPPLSEPALAFVVALGASSSEEVELQLQGRMEFSKAAVSRVVEASDRLQRRVEELCQRVYSRGDSEPPGEAARARTRELGRENRRLQDLATQLQEKHHRISLEYSELQDKVTSAETKVLEMETTVEDLQWDIEKLRKREQKLNKHLAEALEQLNSGYYVSGSSSGFQGGQITLSMQKFEMLNAELEENQELANSRMAELEKLQAELQGAVRTNERLKVALRSLPEEVVRETGEYRMLQAQFSLLYNESLQVKTQLDEARGLLLATKNSHLRHIEHMESDELGLQKKLRTEVIQLEDTLAQVRKEYEMLRIEFEQNLAANEQAGPINREMRHLISSLQNHNHQLKGDAQRYKRKLREVQAEIAKLRAQASGSTHSIPSLGHPEDSSLSAPVPGKEEGGPGPVGAPDTRKEMASMPGAALTTSSAKKEDLVPSEEETQALTPGAQGPSSRGREPEARPKRELREREGPVLGPPSVASALSRADREKAKVEEAKRKESELLKGLRVELKKAQESQKEMKLLLDMYKSAPKEQRDKVQLMAAERKAKAEVDELRGRIRELEERDRRESKKIADEDALRRIRQAEEQIEHLQRKLGATKQEEEALLSEMDVTGQAFEDMQEQNGRLLQQLREKDDANFKLMSERIKANQIHKLLREEKDELGEQVLGLKSQVDAQLLTVQKLEEKERALQGSLGGVEKELTLRSQALELNKRKAVEAAQLAEDLKVQLEHVQTRLREIQPCLAESRAAREKESFNLKRAQEDISRLRRKLEKQRKVEVYADADEILQEEIKEYKARLTCPCCNTRKKDAVLTKCFHVFCFECVRGRYEARQRKCPKCNAAFGAHDFHRVYIS
;
A
#
# COMPACT_ATOMS: atom_id res chain seq x y z
N MET A 1 43.23 7.67 -66.52
CA MET A 1 44.30 8.57 -66.04
C MET A 1 43.80 9.31 -64.81
N SER A 2 44.72 9.55 -63.88
CA SER A 2 44.67 10.26 -62.59
C SER A 2 43.64 11.37 -62.34
N GLY A 3 43.16 11.49 -61.10
CA GLY A 3 42.82 12.78 -60.44
C GLY A 3 44.10 13.53 -60.01
N PRO A 4 44.08 14.55 -59.10
CA PRO A 4 43.08 14.93 -58.07
C PRO A 4 42.58 16.40 -58.21
N GLY A 5 41.83 17.05 -57.30
CA GLY A 5 41.12 16.69 -56.05
C GLY A 5 41.01 17.88 -55.06
N ASN A 6 40.26 17.72 -53.93
CA ASN A 6 40.08 18.68 -52.80
C ASN A 6 39.30 20.00 -53.12
N LYS A 7 38.33 20.51 -52.34
CA LYS A 7 38.14 20.52 -50.87
C LYS A 7 36.65 20.76 -50.45
N ARG A 8 36.41 20.71 -49.12
CA ARG A 8 35.17 20.93 -48.32
C ARG A 8 34.49 22.31 -48.58
N ALA A 9 33.25 22.63 -48.15
CA ALA A 9 32.44 22.07 -47.04
C ALA A 9 30.91 22.35 -47.15
N ALA A 10 30.14 21.63 -46.32
CA ALA A 10 28.86 21.98 -45.66
C ALA A 10 27.68 22.62 -46.44
N GLY A 11 26.53 21.95 -46.37
CA GLY A 11 25.20 22.48 -46.69
C GLY A 11 24.14 21.46 -46.26
N ASP A 12 23.28 21.83 -45.32
CA ASP A 12 22.28 20.94 -44.71
C ASP A 12 21.00 20.83 -45.57
N GLY A 13 20.22 19.77 -45.41
CA GLY A 13 19.03 19.49 -46.20
C GLY A 13 18.50 18.05 -46.11
N GLY A 14 18.05 17.63 -44.93
CA GLY A 14 17.44 16.31 -44.73
C GLY A 14 16.20 16.07 -45.58
N SER A 15 16.26 15.09 -46.50
CA SER A 15 15.17 14.77 -47.43
C SER A 15 14.24 13.69 -46.85
N GLY A 16 13.21 14.09 -46.11
CA GLY A 16 12.12 13.20 -45.69
C GLY A 16 11.23 12.75 -46.87
N PRO A 17 10.61 11.55 -46.81
CA PRO A 17 9.69 11.09 -47.85
C PRO A 17 8.38 11.89 -47.85
N PRO A 18 7.72 12.08 -49.01
CA PRO A 18 6.59 12.99 -49.13
C PRO A 18 5.29 12.40 -48.55
N GLU A 19 4.74 13.07 -47.52
CA GLU A 19 3.38 12.81 -47.04
C GLU A 19 2.35 13.07 -48.15
N LYS A 20 1.71 12.00 -48.65
CA LYS A 20 0.55 12.12 -49.53
C LYS A 20 -0.69 12.54 -48.72
N LYS A 21 -0.85 13.85 -48.53
CA LYS A 21 -2.11 14.45 -48.04
C LYS A 21 -3.25 14.12 -49.03
N LEU A 22 -3.97 13.04 -48.75
CA LEU A 22 -5.18 12.65 -49.48
C LEU A 22 -6.36 13.52 -49.06
N SER A 23 -6.35 14.79 -49.49
CA SER A 23 -7.52 15.66 -49.50
C SER A 23 -8.54 15.16 -50.54
N ARG A 24 -9.21 14.05 -50.21
CA ARG A 24 -10.30 13.49 -51.02
C ARG A 24 -11.52 14.39 -50.86
N GLU A 25 -11.64 15.37 -51.76
CA GLU A 25 -12.87 16.14 -51.93
C GLU A 25 -14.06 15.18 -52.13
N GLU A 26 -15.14 15.40 -51.38
CA GLU A 26 -16.39 14.66 -51.57
C GLU A 26 -17.07 15.08 -52.88
N LYS A 27 -16.63 14.49 -53.99
CA LYS A 27 -17.38 14.51 -55.25
C LYS A 27 -18.67 13.72 -55.05
N THR A 28 -19.73 14.44 -54.66
CA THR A 28 -21.08 13.91 -54.52
C THR A 28 -21.50 13.20 -55.79
N THR A 29 -21.55 11.87 -55.73
CA THR A 29 -21.99 11.02 -56.83
C THR A 29 -23.49 11.20 -57.05
N THR A 30 -23.84 12.12 -57.95
CA THR A 30 -25.22 12.32 -58.41
C THR A 30 -25.67 11.08 -59.17
N THR A 31 -26.30 10.15 -58.46
CA THR A 31 -26.90 8.95 -59.05
C THR A 31 -27.98 9.37 -60.05
N LEU A 32 -27.81 8.96 -61.30
CA LEU A 32 -28.85 9.03 -62.31
C LEU A 32 -29.98 8.09 -61.89
N ILE A 33 -31.18 8.63 -61.71
CA ILE A 33 -32.36 7.89 -61.27
C ILE A 33 -33.19 7.55 -62.50
N GLU A 34 -33.52 6.27 -62.69
CA GLU A 34 -34.47 5.85 -63.72
C GLU A 34 -35.88 6.40 -63.42
N PRO A 35 -36.62 6.89 -64.42
CA PRO A 35 -37.94 7.49 -64.21
C PRO A 35 -39.00 6.42 -63.89
N ILE A 36 -39.18 6.15 -62.59
CA ILE A 36 -40.23 5.25 -62.09
C ILE A 36 -41.61 5.77 -62.52
N ARG A 37 -42.35 4.96 -63.29
CA ARG A 37 -43.72 5.28 -63.68
C ARG A 37 -44.64 5.17 -62.47
N LEU A 38 -45.06 6.32 -61.92
CA LEU A 38 -46.19 6.35 -61.00
C LEU A 38 -47.45 5.88 -61.74
N GLY A 39 -48.06 4.80 -61.23
CA GLY A 39 -49.39 4.36 -61.68
C GLY A 39 -50.45 5.43 -61.40
N GLY A 40 -51.59 5.31 -62.09
CA GLY A 40 -52.67 6.31 -62.13
C GLY A 40 -52.93 7.01 -60.79
N ILE A 41 -53.00 8.34 -60.83
CA ILE A 41 -53.20 9.20 -59.67
C ILE A 41 -54.63 9.72 -59.73
N SER A 42 -55.41 9.48 -58.69
CA SER A 42 -56.85 9.78 -58.61
C SER A 42 -57.17 11.08 -57.87
N SER A 43 -56.28 11.57 -57.00
CA SER A 43 -56.39 12.88 -56.36
C SER A 43 -55.02 13.53 -56.13
N THR A 44 -55.01 14.85 -55.88
CA THR A 44 -53.81 15.59 -55.44
C THR A 44 -53.27 15.07 -54.10
N GLU A 45 -54.15 14.70 -53.16
CA GLU A 45 -53.76 14.11 -51.89
C GLU A 45 -53.01 12.78 -52.08
N GLU A 46 -53.45 11.95 -53.04
CA GLU A 46 -52.76 10.70 -53.40
C GLU A 46 -51.39 10.97 -54.03
N MET A 47 -51.24 12.07 -54.78
CA MET A 47 -49.95 12.51 -55.31
C MET A 47 -49.00 12.95 -54.21
N ASP A 48 -49.45 13.81 -53.30
CA ASP A 48 -48.64 14.32 -52.19
C ASP A 48 -48.25 13.21 -51.22
N LEU A 49 -49.14 12.23 -50.96
CA LEU A 49 -48.83 11.05 -50.15
C LEU A 49 -47.70 10.20 -50.79
N LYS A 50 -47.78 9.93 -52.10
CA LYS A 50 -46.73 9.21 -52.84
C LYS A 50 -45.41 9.99 -52.88
N VAL A 51 -45.46 11.32 -53.01
CA VAL A 51 -44.28 12.21 -52.96
C VAL A 51 -43.64 12.23 -51.56
N LEU A 52 -44.44 12.24 -50.49
CA LEU A 52 -43.95 12.14 -49.11
C LEU A 52 -43.35 10.76 -48.81
N GLN A 53 -43.96 9.67 -49.27
CA GLN A 53 -43.40 8.32 -49.18
C GLN A 53 -42.04 8.23 -49.89
N PHE A 54 -41.92 8.78 -51.11
CA PHE A 54 -40.65 8.82 -51.83
C PHE A 54 -39.58 9.68 -51.12
N LYS A 55 -39.96 10.86 -50.60
CA LYS A 55 -39.06 11.72 -49.80
C LYS A 55 -38.57 11.00 -48.53
N ASN A 56 -39.46 10.32 -47.81
CA ASN A 56 -39.09 9.55 -46.62
C ASN A 56 -38.19 8.35 -46.96
N LYS A 57 -38.48 7.60 -48.04
CA LYS A 57 -37.58 6.52 -48.49
C LYS A 57 -36.19 7.05 -48.82
N LYS A 58 -36.10 8.17 -49.54
CA LYS A 58 -34.83 8.81 -49.91
C LYS A 58 -34.11 9.47 -48.72
N LEU A 59 -34.81 9.73 -47.60
CA LEU A 59 -34.20 10.12 -46.33
C LEU A 59 -33.68 8.90 -45.56
N ALA A 60 -34.41 7.78 -45.55
CA ALA A 60 -33.95 6.51 -44.97
C ALA A 60 -32.67 6.02 -45.68
N GLU A 61 -32.67 5.95 -47.02
CA GLU A 61 -31.49 5.60 -47.84
C GLU A 61 -30.26 6.47 -47.52
N ARG A 62 -30.46 7.75 -47.15
CA ARG A 62 -29.39 8.68 -46.75
C ARG A 62 -28.94 8.51 -45.30
N LEU A 63 -29.83 8.09 -44.40
CA LEU A 63 -29.50 7.76 -43.03
C LEU A 63 -28.73 6.44 -42.97
N GLU A 64 -29.16 5.41 -43.70
CA GLU A 64 -28.46 4.15 -43.88
C GLU A 64 -27.04 4.36 -44.43
N GLN A 65 -26.87 5.20 -45.45
CA GLN A 65 -25.54 5.57 -45.98
C GLN A 65 -24.67 6.28 -44.95
N ARG A 66 -25.22 7.21 -44.16
CA ARG A 66 -24.46 7.87 -43.08
C ARG A 66 -24.08 6.92 -41.97
N GLN A 67 -24.99 6.04 -41.59
CA GLN A 67 -24.77 5.05 -40.53
C GLN A 67 -23.68 4.06 -40.94
N ALA A 68 -23.69 3.58 -42.20
CA ALA A 68 -22.60 2.77 -42.74
C ALA A 68 -21.24 3.49 -42.69
N CYS A 69 -21.18 4.79 -43.05
CA CYS A 69 -19.95 5.57 -42.92
C CYS A 69 -19.52 5.84 -41.47
N GLU A 70 -20.48 5.99 -40.53
CA GLU A 70 -20.15 6.05 -39.10
C GLU A 70 -19.59 4.72 -38.59
N ASP A 71 -20.15 3.58 -39.03
CA ASP A 71 -19.69 2.25 -38.64
C ASP A 71 -18.31 1.92 -39.24
N GLU A 72 -18.04 2.30 -40.50
CA GLU A 72 -16.69 2.26 -41.10
C GLU A 72 -15.67 3.11 -40.30
N LEU A 73 -16.08 4.31 -39.84
CA LEU A 73 -15.22 5.18 -39.03
C LEU A 73 -14.99 4.61 -37.63
N ARG A 74 -16.01 4.02 -37.00
CA ARG A 74 -15.89 3.33 -35.69
C ARG A 74 -14.94 2.14 -35.78
N GLU A 75 -15.10 1.27 -36.78
CA GLU A 75 -14.21 0.13 -36.99
C GLU A 75 -12.76 0.57 -37.27
N ARG A 76 -12.59 1.71 -37.97
CA ARG A 76 -11.27 2.29 -38.22
C ARG A 76 -10.63 2.91 -36.97
N ILE A 77 -11.41 3.54 -36.09
CA ILE A 77 -10.96 4.03 -34.79
C ILE A 77 -10.52 2.84 -33.92
N GLU A 78 -11.35 1.81 -33.80
CA GLU A 78 -11.05 0.61 -33.01
C GLU A 78 -9.77 -0.11 -33.50
N LYS A 79 -9.53 -0.13 -34.81
CA LYS A 79 -8.27 -0.64 -35.42
C LYS A 79 -7.05 0.22 -35.08
N LEU A 80 -7.21 1.55 -34.98
CA LEU A 80 -6.14 2.47 -34.59
C LEU A 80 -5.84 2.40 -33.10
N GLU A 81 -6.86 2.33 -32.23
CA GLU A 81 -6.72 2.16 -30.78
C GLU A 81 -6.01 0.84 -30.43
N LYS A 82 -6.40 -0.27 -31.07
CA LYS A 82 -5.71 -1.57 -30.92
C LYS A 82 -4.24 -1.51 -31.34
N ARG A 83 -3.92 -0.77 -32.40
CA ARG A 83 -2.54 -0.57 -32.85
C ARG A 83 -1.76 0.33 -31.89
N GLN A 84 -2.36 1.42 -31.42
CA GLN A 84 -1.73 2.31 -30.44
C GLN A 84 -1.35 1.52 -29.18
N ALA A 85 -2.25 0.68 -28.67
CA ALA A 85 -1.97 -0.19 -27.51
C ALA A 85 -0.79 -1.16 -27.75
N THR A 86 -0.58 -1.68 -28.97
CA THR A 86 0.59 -2.52 -29.29
C THR A 86 1.87 -1.71 -29.48
N ASP A 87 1.77 -0.49 -30.04
CA ASP A 87 2.90 0.40 -30.24
C ASP A 87 3.39 0.96 -28.88
N ASP A 88 2.48 1.36 -27.98
CA ASP A 88 2.74 1.77 -26.59
C ASP A 88 3.38 0.64 -25.75
N ALA A 89 2.86 -0.58 -25.85
CA ALA A 89 3.44 -1.75 -25.19
C ALA A 89 4.88 -2.03 -25.67
N THR A 90 5.15 -1.79 -26.95
CA THR A 90 6.50 -1.93 -27.53
C THR A 90 7.44 -0.84 -27.03
N LEU A 91 6.99 0.42 -26.97
CA LEU A 91 7.75 1.55 -26.42
C LEU A 91 8.11 1.34 -24.94
N LEU A 92 7.19 0.79 -24.15
CA LEU A 92 7.42 0.41 -22.75
C LEU A 92 8.55 -0.63 -22.61
N ILE A 93 8.54 -1.66 -23.46
CA ILE A 93 9.57 -2.71 -23.47
C ILE A 93 10.94 -2.11 -23.85
N VAL A 94 10.99 -1.29 -24.91
CA VAL A 94 12.22 -0.62 -25.36
C VAL A 94 12.78 0.30 -24.27
N ASN A 95 11.95 1.16 -23.66
CA ASN A 95 12.40 2.07 -22.60
C ASN A 95 12.93 1.30 -21.38
N ARG A 96 12.30 0.19 -20.99
CA ARG A 96 12.78 -0.66 -19.88
C ARG A 96 14.17 -1.22 -20.15
N TYR A 97 14.41 -1.75 -21.36
CA TYR A 97 15.73 -2.27 -21.74
C TYR A 97 16.78 -1.16 -21.87
N TRP A 98 16.40 0.02 -22.36
CA TRP A 98 17.31 1.17 -22.45
C TRP A 98 17.70 1.69 -21.06
N ALA A 99 16.74 1.83 -20.13
CA ALA A 99 17.03 2.21 -18.74
C ALA A 99 17.93 1.17 -18.04
N GLN A 100 17.70 -0.13 -18.27
CA GLN A 100 18.58 -1.19 -17.75
C GLN A 100 20.00 -1.12 -18.34
N LEU A 101 20.15 -0.73 -19.62
CA LEU A 101 21.46 -0.49 -20.23
C LEU A 101 22.15 0.71 -19.58
N ASP A 102 21.45 1.83 -19.42
CA ASP A 102 21.99 3.04 -18.76
C ASP A 102 22.44 2.72 -17.32
N GLU A 103 21.60 2.04 -16.51
CA GLU A 103 21.91 1.59 -15.13
C GLU A 103 23.16 0.68 -15.08
N THR A 104 23.29 -0.27 -16.00
CA THR A 104 24.42 -1.22 -15.99
C THR A 104 25.73 -0.60 -16.46
N VAL A 105 25.68 0.32 -17.44
CA VAL A 105 26.86 1.09 -17.88
C VAL A 105 27.33 2.04 -16.77
N GLU A 106 26.43 2.71 -16.05
CA GLU A 106 26.79 3.50 -14.87
C GLU A 106 27.45 2.66 -13.77
N ALA A 107 26.92 1.47 -13.47
CA ALA A 107 27.47 0.59 -12.45
C ALA A 107 28.89 0.13 -12.81
N LEU A 108 29.14 -0.20 -14.08
CA LEU A 108 30.47 -0.54 -14.58
C LEU A 108 31.45 0.64 -14.49
N LEU A 109 31.00 1.86 -14.79
CA LEU A 109 31.82 3.08 -14.66
C LEU A 109 32.17 3.36 -13.19
N ARG A 110 31.19 3.34 -12.29
CA ARG A 110 31.41 3.54 -10.84
C ARG A 110 32.38 2.49 -10.26
N HIS A 111 32.27 1.22 -10.69
CA HIS A 111 33.23 0.20 -10.30
C HIS A 111 34.64 0.45 -10.86
N HIS A 112 34.78 0.89 -12.11
CA HIS A 112 36.09 1.23 -12.68
C HIS A 112 36.74 2.45 -11.99
N GLU A 113 35.95 3.49 -11.71
CA GLU A 113 36.39 4.70 -11.00
C GLU A 113 36.89 4.36 -9.59
N SER A 114 36.13 3.55 -8.83
CA SER A 114 36.54 3.10 -7.49
C SER A 114 37.82 2.25 -7.47
N GLN A 115 38.13 1.52 -8.56
CA GLN A 115 39.41 0.81 -8.72
C GLN A 115 40.55 1.71 -9.22
N GLY A 116 40.24 2.85 -9.84
CA GLY A 116 41.22 3.86 -10.24
C GLY A 116 41.87 4.55 -9.04
N GLU A 117 41.06 5.00 -8.08
CA GLU A 117 41.54 5.72 -6.88
C GLU A 117 42.46 4.85 -6.00
N LEU A 118 42.13 3.56 -5.85
CA LEU A 118 42.98 2.56 -5.18
C LEU A 118 44.27 2.24 -5.94
N SER A 119 44.42 2.68 -7.20
CA SER A 119 45.59 2.44 -8.05
C SER A 119 46.50 3.67 -8.21
N SER A 120 46.13 4.85 -7.69
CA SER A 120 46.84 6.13 -7.95
C SER A 120 47.60 6.71 -6.77
N GLY A 121 47.71 6.00 -5.64
CA GLY A 121 48.54 6.39 -4.49
C GLY A 121 50.03 6.37 -4.82
N THR A 122 50.61 7.51 -5.18
CA THR A 122 52.05 7.69 -5.40
C THR A 122 52.76 8.09 -4.10
N GLU A 123 53.91 7.49 -3.79
CA GLU A 123 54.63 7.72 -2.55
C GLU A 123 55.25 9.13 -2.43
N ALA A 124 54.99 9.82 -1.31
CA ALA A 124 55.85 10.86 -0.74
C ALA A 124 55.59 10.97 0.79
N PRO A 125 56.60 11.20 1.66
CA PRO A 125 56.45 11.05 3.11
C PRO A 125 56.17 12.37 3.87
N GLY A 126 55.43 12.29 4.99
CA GLY A 126 55.23 13.44 5.88
C GLY A 126 54.35 13.21 7.13
N THR A 127 54.97 12.72 8.21
CA THR A 127 54.73 13.15 9.61
C THR A 127 53.32 13.12 10.23
N GLN A 128 53.05 12.09 11.06
CA GLN A 128 52.33 12.09 12.39
C GLN A 128 50.91 12.75 12.51
N GLU A 129 50.00 12.45 13.44
CA GLU A 129 49.63 11.44 14.46
C GLU A 129 48.21 11.88 14.94
N GLY A 130 47.26 11.09 15.45
CA GLY A 130 47.20 9.67 15.83
C GLY A 130 45.72 9.22 16.04
N PRO A 131 45.34 8.51 17.14
CA PRO A 131 44.66 7.21 16.96
C PRO A 131 43.41 6.92 17.84
N THR A 132 43.00 5.63 17.82
CA THR A 132 42.15 4.81 18.73
C THR A 132 40.61 4.87 18.68
N ARG A 133 40.01 3.76 18.22
CA ARG A 133 39.49 2.63 19.05
C ARG A 133 39.37 1.38 18.13
N ASP A 134 39.78 0.18 18.51
CA ASP A 134 39.33 -0.74 19.58
C ASP A 134 37.87 -1.22 19.35
N GLU A 135 37.53 -2.52 19.32
CA GLU A 135 38.26 -3.71 19.84
C GLU A 135 38.04 -5.01 19.00
N THR A 136 38.73 -6.08 19.38
CA THR A 136 38.91 -7.45 18.79
C THR A 136 37.67 -8.39 18.88
N PRO A 137 37.68 -9.68 18.41
CA PRO A 137 38.76 -10.53 17.85
C PRO A 137 38.43 -11.31 16.52
N LEU A 138 39.38 -12.15 16.10
CA LEU A 138 39.38 -13.02 14.91
C LEU A 138 38.51 -14.29 15.02
N THR A 139 38.09 -14.81 13.85
CA THR A 139 37.85 -16.25 13.60
C THR A 139 38.37 -16.61 12.19
N GLU A 140 38.75 -17.86 11.94
CA GLU A 140 39.57 -18.28 10.79
C GLU A 140 38.83 -18.37 9.43
N PRO A 141 39.56 -18.20 8.29
CA PRO A 141 38.98 -18.30 6.94
C PRO A 141 38.77 -19.75 6.48
N GLY A 142 37.70 -20.39 6.96
CA GLY A 142 37.21 -21.68 6.47
C GLY A 142 36.21 -21.56 5.33
N THR A 143 36.33 -22.42 4.31
CA THR A 143 35.30 -22.74 3.29
C THR A 143 34.48 -21.56 2.74
N SER A 144 35.05 -20.83 1.78
CA SER A 144 34.22 -20.01 0.87
C SER A 144 33.45 -20.95 -0.07
N GLU A 145 32.22 -21.31 0.31
CA GLU A 145 31.29 -21.94 -0.61
C GLU A 145 30.98 -21.04 -1.82
N LEU A 146 30.48 -21.66 -2.89
CA LEU A 146 30.19 -21.00 -4.16
C LEU A 146 29.05 -20.00 -3.96
N ARG A 147 29.35 -18.70 -3.94
CA ARG A 147 28.32 -17.67 -4.14
C ARG A 147 27.82 -17.81 -5.58
N GLU A 148 26.62 -18.37 -5.73
CA GLU A 148 25.98 -18.62 -7.01
C GLU A 148 25.89 -17.33 -7.87
N PRO A 149 25.86 -17.45 -9.21
CA PRO A 149 25.42 -16.36 -10.06
C PRO A 149 24.01 -15.94 -9.61
N LEU A 150 23.83 -14.66 -9.27
CA LEU A 150 22.53 -14.14 -8.86
C LEU A 150 21.48 -14.53 -9.92
N PRO A 151 20.39 -15.24 -9.55
CA PRO A 151 19.36 -15.58 -10.51
C PRO A 151 18.76 -14.29 -11.08
N MET A 152 18.44 -14.29 -12.39
CA MET A 152 17.63 -13.23 -12.99
C MET A 152 16.25 -13.22 -12.34
N GLN A 153 16.11 -12.48 -11.24
CA GLN A 153 14.82 -12.22 -10.63
C GLN A 153 14.01 -11.35 -11.60
N LEU A 154 13.01 -11.98 -12.22
CA LEU A 154 11.95 -11.30 -12.95
C LEU A 154 11.27 -10.31 -12.00
N ARG A 155 11.66 -9.03 -12.13
CA ARG A 155 11.08 -7.90 -11.39
C ARG A 155 9.56 -7.89 -11.65
N PRO A 156 8.71 -7.59 -10.63
CA PRO A 156 7.26 -7.56 -10.82
C PRO A 156 6.80 -6.60 -11.93
N PRO A 157 5.57 -6.75 -12.44
CA PRO A 157 5.08 -5.99 -13.59
C PRO A 157 4.97 -4.47 -13.34
N LEU A 158 5.00 -3.74 -14.46
CA LEU A 158 4.72 -2.31 -14.67
C LEU A 158 4.59 -1.44 -13.41
N SER A 159 5.70 -0.88 -12.95
CA SER A 159 5.73 0.14 -11.89
C SER A 159 5.24 1.51 -12.38
N GLU A 160 4.85 2.41 -11.47
CA GLU A 160 4.38 3.77 -11.78
C GLU A 160 5.23 4.54 -12.82
N PRO A 161 6.59 4.49 -12.81
CA PRO A 161 7.42 5.11 -13.85
C PRO A 161 7.08 4.69 -15.29
N ALA A 162 6.54 3.48 -15.52
CA ALA A 162 6.11 3.03 -16.84
C ALA A 162 4.86 3.78 -17.32
N LEU A 163 3.86 3.93 -16.45
CA LEU A 163 2.66 4.71 -16.74
C LEU A 163 2.98 6.21 -16.85
N ALA A 164 3.84 6.72 -15.97
CA ALA A 164 4.33 8.09 -16.04
C ALA A 164 5.08 8.39 -17.35
N PHE A 165 5.85 7.43 -17.88
CA PHE A 165 6.51 7.56 -19.18
C PHE A 165 5.52 7.63 -20.36
N VAL A 166 4.49 6.78 -20.41
CA VAL A 166 3.47 6.83 -21.47
C VAL A 166 2.62 8.10 -21.37
N VAL A 167 2.25 8.53 -20.15
CA VAL A 167 1.56 9.80 -19.93
C VAL A 167 2.43 11.00 -20.31
N ALA A 168 3.73 10.98 -20.00
CA ALA A 168 4.67 12.02 -20.41
C ALA A 168 4.83 12.08 -21.94
N LEU A 169 4.98 10.94 -22.62
CA LEU A 169 5.01 10.87 -24.09
C LEU A 169 3.72 11.42 -24.71
N GLY A 170 2.55 11.03 -24.18
CA GLY A 170 1.24 11.50 -24.68
C GLY A 170 0.93 12.97 -24.36
N ALA A 171 1.66 13.59 -23.44
CA ALA A 171 1.52 15.00 -23.07
C ALA A 171 2.63 15.91 -23.65
N SER A 172 3.72 15.35 -24.17
CA SER A 172 4.83 16.08 -24.78
C SER A 172 4.61 16.31 -26.27
N SER A 173 5.13 17.39 -26.82
CA SER A 173 5.22 17.58 -28.27
C SER A 173 6.31 16.69 -28.90
N SER A 174 6.23 16.42 -30.21
CA SER A 174 7.24 15.61 -30.93
C SER A 174 8.65 16.16 -30.74
N GLU A 175 8.79 17.49 -30.79
CA GLU A 175 10.05 18.21 -30.65
C GLU A 175 10.66 18.04 -29.23
N GLU A 176 9.83 18.03 -28.19
CA GLU A 176 10.27 17.73 -26.81
C GLU A 176 10.67 16.27 -26.61
N VAL A 177 9.96 15.33 -27.25
CA VAL A 177 10.29 13.89 -27.20
C VAL A 177 11.61 13.62 -27.95
N GLU A 178 11.80 14.23 -29.12
CA GLU A 178 13.04 14.13 -29.90
C GLU A 178 14.24 14.69 -29.13
N LEU A 179 14.09 15.86 -28.47
CA LEU A 179 15.12 16.44 -27.60
C LEU A 179 15.46 15.54 -26.39
N GLN A 180 14.46 14.94 -25.74
CA GLN A 180 14.68 14.02 -24.61
C GLN A 180 15.39 12.72 -25.06
N LEU A 181 14.99 12.16 -26.21
CA LEU A 181 15.62 10.97 -26.78
C LEU A 181 17.06 11.27 -27.22
N GLN A 182 17.33 12.43 -27.82
CA GLN A 182 18.68 12.86 -28.17
C GLN A 182 19.56 13.00 -26.92
N GLY A 183 19.08 13.66 -25.86
CA GLY A 183 19.82 13.80 -24.60
C GLY A 183 20.18 12.45 -23.97
N ARG A 184 19.26 11.48 -23.97
CA ARG A 184 19.53 10.11 -23.51
C ARG A 184 20.50 9.36 -24.42
N MET A 185 20.37 9.50 -25.74
CA MET A 185 21.30 8.92 -26.70
C MET A 185 22.73 9.44 -26.49
N GLU A 186 22.89 10.76 -26.30
CA GLU A 186 24.18 11.40 -26.06
C GLU A 186 24.81 10.95 -24.74
N PHE A 187 24.02 10.87 -23.66
CA PHE A 187 24.47 10.30 -22.38
C PHE A 187 24.95 8.85 -22.53
N SER A 188 24.09 7.98 -23.07
CA SER A 188 24.37 6.53 -23.18
C SER A 188 25.58 6.28 -24.08
N LYS A 189 25.71 7.03 -25.19
CA LYS A 189 26.89 7.03 -26.07
C LYS A 189 28.16 7.48 -25.36
N ALA A 190 28.10 8.53 -24.55
CA ALA A 190 29.24 9.01 -23.78
C ALA A 190 29.67 7.99 -22.71
N ALA A 191 28.71 7.42 -21.99
CA ALA A 191 28.93 6.43 -20.94
C ALA A 191 29.55 5.15 -21.50
N VAL A 192 29.01 4.59 -22.60
CA VAL A 192 29.59 3.44 -23.30
C VAL A 192 30.99 3.75 -23.84
N SER A 193 31.23 4.96 -24.37
CA SER A 193 32.57 5.37 -24.81
C SER A 193 33.58 5.35 -23.67
N ARG A 194 33.21 5.83 -22.47
CA ARG A 194 34.06 5.76 -21.26
C ARG A 194 34.35 4.31 -20.84
N VAL A 195 33.39 3.39 -20.97
CA VAL A 195 33.59 1.95 -20.70
C VAL A 195 34.53 1.32 -21.73
N VAL A 196 34.39 1.62 -23.02
CA VAL A 196 35.32 1.14 -24.06
C VAL A 196 36.74 1.63 -23.79
N GLU A 197 36.94 2.92 -23.52
CA GLU A 197 38.26 3.43 -23.15
C GLU A 197 38.82 2.78 -21.86
N ALA A 198 37.96 2.49 -20.88
CA ALA A 198 38.34 1.81 -19.64
C ALA A 198 38.81 0.37 -19.93
N SER A 199 38.09 -0.36 -20.77
CA SER A 199 38.50 -1.67 -21.28
C SER A 199 39.81 -1.58 -22.06
N ASP A 200 39.98 -0.62 -22.98
CA ASP A 200 41.22 -0.41 -23.74
C ASP A 200 42.42 -0.07 -22.82
N ARG A 201 42.19 0.69 -21.75
CA ARG A 201 43.20 0.98 -20.71
C ARG A 201 43.56 -0.28 -19.91
N LEU A 202 42.57 -1.12 -19.59
CA LEU A 202 42.77 -2.38 -18.88
C LEU A 202 43.51 -3.40 -19.76
N GLN A 203 43.10 -3.53 -21.03
CA GLN A 203 43.69 -4.38 -22.05
C GLN A 203 45.19 -4.04 -22.22
N ARG A 204 45.53 -2.76 -22.41
CA ARG A 204 46.93 -2.32 -22.49
C ARG A 204 47.72 -2.56 -21.20
N ARG A 205 47.11 -2.36 -20.02
CA ARG A 205 47.75 -2.75 -18.74
C ARG A 205 48.01 -4.26 -18.65
N VAL A 206 47.10 -5.09 -19.15
CA VAL A 206 47.28 -6.56 -19.21
C VAL A 206 48.36 -6.94 -20.22
N GLU A 207 48.39 -6.32 -21.40
CA GLU A 207 49.43 -6.52 -22.41
C GLU A 207 50.82 -6.08 -21.90
N GLU A 208 50.92 -4.94 -21.23
CA GLU A 208 52.13 -4.49 -20.55
C GLU A 208 52.55 -5.45 -19.42
N LEU A 209 51.63 -5.95 -18.59
CA LEU A 209 51.94 -6.88 -17.52
C LEU A 209 52.39 -8.24 -18.08
N CYS A 210 51.74 -8.73 -19.14
CA CYS A 210 52.18 -9.91 -19.88
C CYS A 210 53.58 -9.71 -20.47
N GLN A 211 53.83 -8.59 -21.16
CA GLN A 211 55.17 -8.26 -21.67
C GLN A 211 56.21 -8.19 -20.55
N ARG A 212 55.92 -7.53 -19.42
CA ARG A 212 56.82 -7.48 -18.25
C ARG A 212 57.08 -8.88 -17.67
N VAL A 213 56.09 -9.77 -17.63
CA VAL A 213 56.24 -11.16 -17.18
C VAL A 213 57.07 -12.00 -18.17
N TYR A 214 56.90 -11.81 -19.49
CA TYR A 214 57.71 -12.49 -20.51
C TYR A 214 59.12 -11.92 -20.63
N SER A 215 59.32 -10.62 -20.39
CA SER A 215 60.63 -9.97 -20.37
C SER A 215 61.41 -10.19 -19.07
N ARG A 216 60.75 -10.55 -17.97
CA ARG A 216 61.41 -10.91 -16.70
C ARG A 216 61.85 -12.38 -16.65
N GLY A 217 62.49 -12.82 -17.74
CA GLY A 217 63.49 -13.86 -17.63
C GLY A 217 64.67 -13.38 -16.77
N ASP A 218 65.37 -14.31 -16.14
CA ASP A 218 66.74 -14.16 -15.62
C ASP A 218 67.00 -13.06 -14.57
N SER A 219 66.01 -12.64 -13.78
CA SER A 219 66.27 -11.91 -12.51
C SER A 219 65.29 -12.24 -11.36
N GLU A 220 65.84 -13.01 -10.42
CA GLU A 220 65.28 -13.58 -9.19
C GLU A 220 64.14 -14.62 -9.34
N PRO A 221 64.17 -15.73 -8.57
CA PRO A 221 63.06 -16.65 -8.49
C PRO A 221 61.90 -16.04 -7.69
N PRO A 222 60.70 -15.82 -8.26
CA PRO A 222 59.55 -15.41 -7.47
C PRO A 222 59.24 -16.48 -6.41
N GLY A 223 58.96 -16.07 -5.17
CA GLY A 223 58.71 -16.97 -4.05
C GLY A 223 57.54 -17.94 -4.27
N GLU A 224 57.50 -19.03 -3.51
CA GLU A 224 56.55 -20.13 -3.79
C GLU A 224 55.08 -19.72 -3.78
N ALA A 225 54.68 -18.77 -2.92
CA ALA A 225 53.35 -18.19 -2.92
C ALA A 225 53.00 -17.49 -4.25
N ALA A 226 53.95 -16.73 -4.83
CA ALA A 226 53.77 -16.11 -6.14
C ALA A 226 53.75 -17.18 -7.25
N ARG A 227 54.58 -18.22 -7.17
CA ARG A 227 54.54 -19.37 -8.10
C ARG A 227 53.25 -20.18 -8.00
N ALA A 228 52.65 -20.28 -6.81
CA ALA A 228 51.33 -20.87 -6.62
C ALA A 228 50.26 -19.99 -7.27
N ARG A 229 50.23 -18.68 -6.96
CA ARG A 229 49.24 -17.75 -7.49
C ARG A 229 49.30 -17.61 -9.01
N THR A 230 50.48 -17.58 -9.62
CA THR A 230 50.63 -17.59 -11.09
C THR A 230 50.16 -18.91 -11.71
N ARG A 231 50.28 -20.05 -11.00
CA ARG A 231 49.70 -21.34 -11.46
C ARG A 231 48.18 -21.40 -11.31
N GLU A 232 47.60 -20.74 -10.30
CA GLU A 232 46.15 -20.57 -10.16
C GLU A 232 45.58 -19.65 -11.26
N LEU A 233 46.14 -18.45 -11.43
CA LEU A 233 45.76 -17.52 -12.49
C LEU A 233 45.96 -18.15 -13.88
N GLY A 234 47.02 -18.93 -14.07
CA GLY A 234 47.28 -19.72 -15.28
C GLY A 234 46.40 -20.97 -15.46
N ARG A 235 45.55 -21.32 -14.49
CA ARG A 235 44.45 -22.29 -14.62
C ARG A 235 43.15 -21.56 -14.94
N GLU A 236 42.83 -20.52 -14.19
CA GLU A 236 41.56 -19.77 -14.36
C GLU A 236 41.52 -19.01 -15.70
N ASN A 237 42.64 -18.44 -16.16
CA ASN A 237 42.72 -17.84 -17.50
C ASN A 237 42.48 -18.88 -18.61
N ARG A 238 42.98 -20.12 -18.45
CA ARG A 238 42.65 -21.23 -19.37
C ARG A 238 41.16 -21.58 -19.33
N ARG A 239 40.59 -21.74 -18.13
CA ARG A 239 39.15 -21.98 -17.94
C ARG A 239 38.28 -20.88 -18.56
N LEU A 240 38.70 -19.62 -18.48
CA LEU A 240 38.04 -18.47 -19.10
C LEU A 240 38.20 -18.48 -20.63
N GLN A 241 39.34 -18.89 -21.17
CA GLN A 241 39.56 -19.10 -22.61
C GLN A 241 38.68 -20.26 -23.14
N ASP A 242 38.62 -21.38 -22.42
CA ASP A 242 37.76 -22.52 -22.74
C ASP A 242 36.27 -22.09 -22.74
N LEU A 243 35.84 -21.33 -21.73
CA LEU A 243 34.48 -20.81 -21.62
C LEU A 243 34.17 -19.78 -22.72
N ALA A 244 35.08 -18.86 -23.03
CA ALA A 244 34.92 -17.89 -24.11
C ALA A 244 34.79 -18.60 -25.48
N THR A 245 35.59 -19.65 -25.71
CA THR A 245 35.51 -20.47 -26.93
C THR A 245 34.17 -21.19 -27.02
N GLN A 246 33.69 -21.81 -25.93
CA GLN A 246 32.36 -22.44 -25.88
C GLN A 246 31.21 -21.44 -26.07
N LEU A 247 31.35 -20.19 -25.61
CA LEU A 247 30.36 -19.14 -25.82
C LEU A 247 30.37 -18.65 -27.27
N GLN A 248 31.54 -18.54 -27.91
CA GLN A 248 31.66 -18.23 -29.34
C GLN A 248 31.09 -19.34 -30.22
N GLU A 249 31.33 -20.62 -29.88
CA GLU A 249 30.75 -21.77 -30.57
C GLU A 249 29.22 -21.77 -30.47
N LYS A 250 28.67 -21.57 -29.26
CA LYS A 250 27.22 -21.44 -29.03
C LYS A 250 26.62 -20.26 -29.80
N HIS A 251 27.27 -19.09 -29.76
CA HIS A 251 26.84 -17.91 -30.51
C HIS A 251 26.82 -18.18 -32.02
N HIS A 252 27.86 -18.83 -32.56
CA HIS A 252 27.92 -19.19 -33.97
C HIS A 252 26.81 -20.18 -34.35
N ARG A 253 26.55 -21.20 -33.52
CA ARG A 253 25.46 -22.17 -33.74
C ARG A 253 24.09 -21.48 -33.74
N ILE A 254 23.82 -20.60 -32.78
CA ILE A 254 22.59 -19.82 -32.70
C ILE A 254 22.48 -18.83 -33.88
N SER A 255 23.60 -18.28 -34.36
CA SER A 255 23.61 -17.41 -35.55
C SER A 255 23.24 -18.17 -36.83
N LEU A 256 23.67 -19.43 -36.95
CA LEU A 256 23.28 -20.31 -38.06
C LEU A 256 21.82 -20.73 -37.96
N GLU A 257 21.35 -21.12 -36.77
CA GLU A 257 19.94 -21.42 -36.49
C GLU A 257 19.03 -20.21 -36.81
N TYR A 258 19.47 -18.99 -36.47
CA TYR A 258 18.78 -17.75 -36.82
C TYR A 258 18.75 -17.51 -38.34
N SER A 259 19.87 -17.68 -39.04
CA SER A 259 19.93 -17.52 -40.51
C SER A 259 19.00 -18.52 -41.21
N GLU A 260 19.01 -19.78 -40.79
CA GLU A 260 18.09 -20.79 -41.31
C GLU A 260 16.61 -20.42 -41.08
N LEU A 261 16.28 -19.82 -39.93
CA LEU A 261 14.91 -19.36 -39.65
C LEU A 261 14.55 -18.13 -40.51
N GLN A 262 15.48 -17.21 -40.73
CA GLN A 262 15.29 -16.06 -41.62
C GLN A 262 15.08 -16.51 -43.08
N ASP A 263 15.83 -17.50 -43.55
CA ASP A 263 15.67 -18.11 -44.88
C ASP A 263 14.31 -18.84 -45.00
N LYS A 264 13.88 -19.54 -43.94
CA LYS A 264 12.55 -20.18 -43.88
C LYS A 264 11.42 -19.15 -43.93
N VAL A 265 11.53 -18.06 -43.16
CA VAL A 265 10.56 -16.94 -43.14
C VAL A 265 10.47 -16.27 -44.51
N THR A 266 11.60 -15.84 -45.09
CA THR A 266 11.60 -15.21 -46.42
C THR A 266 11.08 -16.14 -47.51
N SER A 267 11.38 -17.44 -47.45
CA SER A 267 10.80 -18.44 -48.35
C SER A 267 9.29 -18.68 -48.14
N ALA A 268 8.72 -18.27 -47.01
CA ALA A 268 7.28 -18.29 -46.77
C ALA A 268 6.63 -16.99 -47.25
N GLU A 269 7.27 -15.84 -47.01
CA GLU A 269 6.86 -14.54 -47.55
C GLU A 269 6.77 -14.56 -49.09
N THR A 270 7.75 -15.14 -49.79
CA THR A 270 7.67 -15.29 -51.25
C THR A 270 6.51 -16.18 -51.70
N LYS A 271 6.20 -17.26 -50.95
CA LYS A 271 5.06 -18.13 -51.25
C LYS A 271 3.72 -17.45 -50.97
N VAL A 272 3.64 -16.57 -49.97
CA VAL A 272 2.45 -15.74 -49.74
C VAL A 272 2.25 -14.78 -50.90
N LEU A 273 3.29 -14.08 -51.36
CA LEU A 273 3.23 -13.20 -52.54
C LEU A 273 2.86 -13.95 -53.83
N GLU A 274 3.41 -15.16 -54.04
CA GLU A 274 2.99 -16.06 -55.13
C GLU A 274 1.50 -16.41 -55.02
N MET A 275 1.02 -16.81 -53.84
CA MET A 275 -0.40 -17.10 -53.63
C MET A 275 -1.30 -15.88 -53.83
N GLU A 276 -0.90 -14.69 -53.37
CA GLU A 276 -1.61 -13.43 -53.56
C GLU A 276 -1.77 -13.12 -55.06
N THR A 277 -0.70 -13.22 -55.86
CA THR A 277 -0.80 -13.01 -57.32
C THR A 277 -1.71 -14.04 -58.01
N THR A 278 -1.69 -15.32 -57.61
CA THR A 278 -2.67 -16.30 -58.13
C THR A 278 -4.11 -15.99 -57.74
N VAL A 279 -4.33 -15.36 -56.57
CA VAL A 279 -5.65 -14.90 -56.15
C VAL A 279 -6.10 -13.69 -56.95
N GLU A 280 -5.20 -12.75 -57.30
CA GLU A 280 -5.51 -11.63 -58.20
C GLU A 280 -5.88 -12.10 -59.61
N ASP A 281 -5.11 -13.03 -60.19
CA ASP A 281 -5.39 -13.64 -61.51
C ASP A 281 -6.76 -14.34 -61.51
N LEU A 282 -7.07 -15.14 -60.48
CA LEU A 282 -8.36 -15.82 -60.34
C LEU A 282 -9.52 -14.83 -60.14
N GLN A 283 -9.33 -13.73 -59.40
CA GLN A 283 -10.32 -12.66 -59.28
C GLN A 283 -10.59 -11.99 -60.64
N TRP A 284 -9.54 -11.73 -61.42
CA TRP A 284 -9.67 -11.16 -62.76
C TRP A 284 -10.42 -12.11 -63.71
N ASP A 285 -10.14 -13.41 -63.66
CA ASP A 285 -10.85 -14.40 -64.49
C ASP A 285 -12.32 -14.60 -64.07
N ILE A 286 -12.62 -14.56 -62.76
CA ILE A 286 -14.00 -14.53 -62.24
C ILE A 286 -14.75 -13.29 -62.77
N GLU A 287 -14.13 -12.11 -62.71
CA GLU A 287 -14.74 -10.87 -63.17
C GLU A 287 -14.93 -10.82 -64.70
N LYS A 288 -14.01 -11.44 -65.45
CA LYS A 288 -14.10 -11.68 -66.89
C LYS A 288 -15.18 -12.70 -67.26
N LEU A 289 -15.43 -13.71 -66.41
CA LEU A 289 -16.56 -14.63 -66.56
C LEU A 289 -17.90 -13.95 -66.25
N ARG A 290 -18.01 -13.17 -65.16
CA ARG A 290 -19.21 -12.34 -64.85
C ARG A 290 -19.54 -11.40 -66.01
N LYS A 291 -18.55 -10.74 -66.61
CA LYS A 291 -18.74 -9.88 -67.79
C LYS A 291 -19.16 -10.63 -69.06
N ARG A 292 -18.97 -11.96 -69.14
CA ARG A 292 -19.54 -12.82 -70.20
C ARG A 292 -20.96 -13.24 -69.86
N GLU A 293 -21.20 -13.65 -68.62
CA GLU A 293 -22.51 -14.02 -68.08
C GLU A 293 -23.52 -12.86 -68.23
N GLN A 294 -23.15 -11.64 -67.84
CA GLN A 294 -23.96 -10.43 -68.00
C GLN A 294 -24.35 -10.16 -69.47
N LYS A 295 -23.45 -10.45 -70.43
CA LYS A 295 -23.76 -10.34 -71.87
C LYS A 295 -24.73 -11.42 -72.33
N LEU A 296 -24.56 -12.66 -71.87
CA LEU A 296 -25.48 -13.76 -72.16
C LEU A 296 -26.86 -13.50 -71.56
N ASN A 297 -26.93 -13.05 -70.31
CA ASN A 297 -28.19 -12.67 -69.65
C ASN A 297 -28.87 -11.48 -70.34
N LYS A 298 -28.09 -10.50 -70.84
CA LYS A 298 -28.62 -9.39 -71.67
C LYS A 298 -29.20 -9.89 -72.99
N HIS A 299 -28.48 -10.76 -73.72
CA HIS A 299 -28.98 -11.35 -74.96
C HIS A 299 -30.17 -12.29 -74.75
N LEU A 300 -30.25 -12.98 -73.59
CA LEU A 300 -31.40 -13.79 -73.21
C LEU A 300 -32.62 -12.90 -72.91
N ALA A 301 -32.44 -11.77 -72.22
CA ALA A 301 -33.50 -10.78 -72.01
C ALA A 301 -33.98 -10.18 -73.35
N GLU A 302 -33.07 -9.78 -74.24
CA GLU A 302 -33.37 -9.29 -75.59
C GLU A 302 -34.14 -10.34 -76.42
N ALA A 303 -33.76 -11.62 -76.33
CA ALA A 303 -34.45 -12.72 -77.01
C ALA A 303 -35.85 -13.01 -76.41
N LEU A 304 -36.02 -12.84 -75.10
CA LEU A 304 -37.31 -12.97 -74.42
C LEU A 304 -38.25 -11.79 -74.74
N GLU A 305 -37.72 -10.57 -74.90
CA GLU A 305 -38.48 -9.43 -75.43
C GLU A 305 -38.88 -9.63 -76.90
N GLN A 306 -38.00 -10.24 -77.73
CA GLN A 306 -38.32 -10.60 -79.11
C GLN A 306 -39.39 -11.70 -79.20
N LEU A 307 -39.37 -12.69 -78.30
CA LEU A 307 -40.44 -13.68 -78.18
C LEU A 307 -41.77 -13.06 -77.71
N ASN A 308 -41.74 -12.18 -76.70
CA ASN A 308 -42.92 -11.46 -76.23
C ASN A 308 -43.47 -10.42 -77.24
N SER A 309 -42.69 -10.03 -78.26
CA SER A 309 -43.14 -9.15 -79.35
C SER A 309 -43.54 -9.89 -80.64
N GLY A 310 -43.48 -11.23 -80.65
CA GLY A 310 -44.34 -12.06 -81.51
C GLY A 310 -43.92 -12.21 -82.98
N TYR A 311 -42.63 -12.28 -83.28
CA TYR A 311 -42.15 -12.46 -84.67
C TYR A 311 -41.74 -13.92 -84.97
N TYR A 312 -42.46 -14.60 -85.87
CA TYR A 312 -42.16 -15.96 -86.35
C TYR A 312 -41.65 -15.96 -87.79
N VAL A 313 -40.61 -16.77 -88.07
CA VAL A 313 -40.13 -17.08 -89.44
C VAL A 313 -39.89 -18.60 -89.55
N SER A 314 -40.18 -19.18 -90.73
CA SER A 314 -40.10 -20.62 -90.99
C SER A 314 -39.71 -20.92 -92.45
N GLY A 315 -39.13 -22.10 -92.68
CA GLY A 315 -38.70 -22.63 -93.98
C GLY A 315 -37.50 -23.59 -93.78
N SER A 316 -37.55 -24.90 -94.01
CA SER A 316 -38.03 -25.72 -95.14
C SER A 316 -37.05 -25.81 -96.32
N SER A 317 -36.70 -27.04 -96.68
CA SER A 317 -35.91 -27.40 -97.87
C SER A 317 -36.57 -28.57 -98.61
N SER A 318 -36.34 -28.67 -99.92
CA SER A 318 -37.01 -29.63 -100.80
C SER A 318 -36.07 -30.15 -101.90
N GLY A 319 -36.11 -31.45 -102.18
CA GLY A 319 -35.33 -32.08 -103.26
C GLY A 319 -36.10 -32.20 -104.59
N PHE A 320 -35.42 -32.67 -105.63
CA PHE A 320 -36.00 -32.91 -106.96
C PHE A 320 -35.55 -34.24 -107.58
N GLN A 321 -36.33 -34.74 -108.55
CA GLN A 321 -36.21 -36.10 -109.10
C GLN A 321 -35.41 -36.15 -110.42
N GLY A 322 -34.91 -37.35 -110.74
CA GLY A 322 -33.93 -37.57 -111.81
C GLY A 322 -34.47 -37.72 -113.23
N GLY A 323 -33.53 -37.79 -114.17
CA GLY A 323 -33.73 -38.12 -115.58
C GLY A 323 -32.49 -38.84 -116.13
N GLN A 324 -32.66 -39.60 -117.21
CA GLN A 324 -31.61 -40.47 -117.76
C GLN A 324 -30.56 -39.67 -118.55
N ILE A 325 -29.35 -39.54 -118.02
CA ILE A 325 -28.24 -38.79 -118.65
C ILE A 325 -27.27 -39.76 -119.32
N THR A 326 -27.14 -39.68 -120.66
CA THR A 326 -25.96 -40.20 -121.35
C THR A 326 -24.77 -39.27 -121.06
N LEU A 327 -23.90 -39.67 -120.15
CA LEU A 327 -22.68 -38.93 -119.81
C LEU A 327 -21.76 -38.86 -121.04
N SER A 328 -21.22 -37.68 -121.34
CA SER A 328 -20.13 -37.54 -122.33
C SER A 328 -18.85 -38.19 -121.81
N MET A 329 -17.96 -38.63 -122.71
CA MET A 329 -16.73 -39.35 -122.33
C MET A 329 -15.92 -38.63 -121.26
N GLN A 330 -15.69 -37.31 -121.43
CA GLN A 330 -15.01 -36.46 -120.44
C GLN A 330 -15.70 -36.44 -119.07
N LYS A 331 -17.04 -36.52 -119.02
CA LYS A 331 -17.77 -36.57 -117.75
C LYS A 331 -17.65 -37.93 -117.07
N PHE A 332 -17.54 -39.01 -117.85
CA PHE A 332 -17.23 -40.34 -117.33
C PHE A 332 -15.77 -40.43 -116.84
N GLU A 333 -14.83 -39.84 -117.58
CA GLU A 333 -13.41 -39.74 -117.20
C GLU A 333 -13.22 -38.94 -115.90
N MET A 334 -13.88 -37.79 -115.75
CA MET A 334 -13.88 -37.03 -114.48
C MET A 334 -14.52 -37.83 -113.34
N LEU A 335 -15.68 -38.46 -113.54
CA LEU A 335 -16.32 -39.30 -112.52
C LEU A 335 -15.47 -40.52 -112.13
N ASN A 336 -14.64 -41.04 -113.04
CA ASN A 336 -13.70 -42.12 -112.74
C ASN A 336 -12.48 -41.62 -111.95
N ALA A 337 -11.95 -40.43 -112.27
CA ALA A 337 -10.88 -39.80 -111.49
C ALA A 337 -11.37 -39.41 -110.07
N GLU A 338 -12.57 -38.84 -109.94
CA GLU A 338 -13.24 -38.58 -108.66
C GLU A 338 -13.44 -39.90 -107.87
N LEU A 339 -13.77 -41.01 -108.54
CA LEU A 339 -13.92 -42.32 -107.92
C LEU A 339 -12.58 -42.92 -107.46
N GLU A 340 -11.49 -42.68 -108.19
CA GLU A 340 -10.13 -43.09 -107.81
C GLU A 340 -9.62 -42.26 -106.61
N GLU A 341 -9.77 -40.94 -106.64
CA GLU A 341 -9.43 -40.05 -105.50
C GLU A 341 -10.24 -40.43 -104.23
N ASN A 342 -11.53 -40.73 -104.36
CA ASN A 342 -12.35 -41.19 -103.23
C ASN A 342 -11.93 -42.58 -102.72
N GLN A 343 -11.41 -43.47 -103.58
CA GLN A 343 -10.83 -44.75 -103.15
C GLN A 343 -9.50 -44.56 -102.41
N GLU A 344 -8.62 -43.69 -102.88
CA GLU A 344 -7.37 -43.35 -102.19
C GLU A 344 -7.63 -42.69 -100.83
N LEU A 345 -8.62 -41.80 -100.74
CA LEU A 345 -9.06 -41.18 -99.48
C LEU A 345 -9.67 -42.20 -98.51
N ALA A 346 -10.45 -43.16 -99.01
CA ALA A 346 -11.01 -44.24 -98.20
C ALA A 346 -9.92 -45.21 -97.68
N ASN A 347 -8.95 -45.58 -98.52
CA ASN A 347 -7.80 -46.40 -98.15
C ASN A 347 -6.92 -45.70 -97.11
N SER A 348 -6.69 -44.39 -97.27
CA SER A 348 -5.92 -43.57 -96.32
C SER A 348 -6.60 -43.54 -94.94
N ARG A 349 -7.92 -43.28 -94.90
CA ARG A 349 -8.71 -43.30 -93.66
C ARG A 349 -8.74 -44.68 -93.00
N MET A 350 -8.76 -45.76 -93.78
CA MET A 350 -8.65 -47.12 -93.25
C MET A 350 -7.29 -47.35 -92.57
N ALA A 351 -6.19 -46.93 -93.20
CA ALA A 351 -4.85 -47.04 -92.61
C ALA A 351 -4.69 -46.19 -91.33
N GLU A 352 -5.28 -44.99 -91.29
CA GLU A 352 -5.34 -44.16 -90.08
C GLU A 352 -6.13 -44.84 -88.95
N LEU A 353 -7.29 -45.45 -89.25
CA LEU A 353 -8.09 -46.17 -88.27
C LEU A 353 -7.38 -47.43 -87.75
N GLU A 354 -6.71 -48.20 -88.62
CA GLU A 354 -5.90 -49.36 -88.22
C GLU A 354 -4.73 -48.94 -87.33
N LYS A 355 -4.05 -47.83 -87.64
CA LYS A 355 -2.99 -47.25 -86.80
C LYS A 355 -3.53 -46.83 -85.42
N LEU A 356 -4.61 -46.06 -85.37
CA LEU A 356 -5.24 -45.63 -84.11
C LEU A 356 -5.73 -46.83 -83.28
N GLN A 357 -6.25 -47.87 -83.92
CA GLN A 357 -6.66 -49.11 -83.26
C GLN A 357 -5.46 -49.90 -82.69
N ALA A 358 -4.29 -49.85 -83.34
CA ALA A 358 -3.05 -50.43 -82.82
C ALA A 358 -2.49 -49.62 -81.64
N GLU A 359 -2.51 -48.28 -81.70
CA GLU A 359 -2.11 -47.38 -80.61
C GLU A 359 -3.01 -47.55 -79.38
N LEU A 360 -4.33 -47.62 -79.57
CA LEU A 360 -5.30 -47.90 -78.50
C LEU A 360 -5.05 -49.28 -77.85
N GLN A 361 -4.78 -50.32 -78.63
CA GLN A 361 -4.39 -51.62 -78.08
C GLN A 361 -3.07 -51.56 -77.30
N GLY A 362 -2.12 -50.71 -77.72
CA GLY A 362 -0.91 -50.43 -76.95
C GLY A 362 -1.21 -49.82 -75.59
N ALA A 363 -2.03 -48.76 -75.56
CA ALA A 363 -2.44 -48.05 -74.35
C ALA A 363 -3.26 -48.94 -73.38
N VAL A 364 -4.13 -49.82 -73.89
CA VAL A 364 -4.85 -50.79 -73.05
C VAL A 364 -3.88 -51.78 -72.41
N ARG A 365 -2.93 -52.35 -73.18
CA ARG A 365 -1.92 -53.29 -72.66
C ARG A 365 -1.00 -52.67 -71.60
N THR A 366 -0.64 -51.40 -71.73
CA THR A 366 0.15 -50.70 -70.69
C THR A 366 -0.70 -50.40 -69.46
N ASN A 367 -1.96 -49.99 -69.63
CA ASN A 367 -2.89 -49.75 -68.52
C ASN A 367 -3.17 -51.04 -67.72
N GLU A 368 -3.34 -52.19 -68.39
CA GLU A 368 -3.47 -53.49 -67.74
C GLU A 368 -2.20 -53.91 -66.98
N ARG A 369 -1.01 -53.76 -67.60
CA ARG A 369 0.27 -54.01 -66.91
C ARG A 369 0.43 -53.16 -65.65
N LEU A 370 0.11 -51.87 -65.73
CA LEU A 370 0.17 -50.97 -64.58
C LEU A 370 -0.85 -51.36 -63.49
N LYS A 371 -2.09 -51.71 -63.86
CA LYS A 371 -3.10 -52.23 -62.92
C LYS A 371 -2.68 -53.53 -62.23
N VAL A 372 -1.99 -54.43 -62.92
CA VAL A 372 -1.43 -55.65 -62.31
C VAL A 372 -0.30 -55.29 -61.36
N ALA A 373 0.66 -54.47 -61.78
CA ALA A 373 1.78 -54.03 -60.94
C ALA A 373 1.34 -53.32 -59.65
N LEU A 374 0.31 -52.48 -59.72
CA LEU A 374 -0.26 -51.76 -58.57
C LEU A 374 -1.01 -52.70 -57.61
N ARG A 375 -1.60 -53.79 -58.11
CA ARG A 375 -2.23 -54.85 -57.30
C ARG A 375 -1.23 -55.84 -56.70
N SER A 376 -0.01 -55.92 -57.24
CA SER A 376 1.07 -56.77 -56.74
C SER A 376 2.14 -56.01 -55.95
N LEU A 377 1.89 -54.75 -55.60
CA LEU A 377 2.85 -53.92 -54.85
C LEU A 377 2.76 -54.29 -53.35
N PRO A 378 3.84 -54.77 -52.71
CA PRO A 378 3.83 -55.10 -51.29
C PRO A 378 3.69 -53.85 -50.41
N GLU A 379 3.03 -53.97 -49.24
CA GLU A 379 2.89 -52.84 -48.31
C GLU A 379 4.24 -52.35 -47.77
N GLU A 380 5.25 -53.24 -47.67
CA GLU A 380 6.61 -52.90 -47.28
C GLU A 380 7.21 -51.84 -48.20
N VAL A 381 7.02 -51.98 -49.52
CA VAL A 381 7.51 -51.02 -50.53
C VAL A 381 6.83 -49.65 -50.35
N VAL A 382 5.54 -49.63 -49.98
CA VAL A 382 4.83 -48.39 -49.67
C VAL A 382 5.37 -47.76 -48.38
N ARG A 383 5.58 -48.57 -47.33
CA ARG A 383 6.16 -48.12 -46.05
C ARG A 383 7.62 -47.63 -46.19
N GLU A 384 8.35 -48.16 -47.16
CA GLU A 384 9.70 -47.72 -47.50
C GLU A 384 9.75 -46.42 -48.33
N THR A 385 8.63 -45.94 -48.90
CA THR A 385 8.62 -44.63 -49.58
C THR A 385 9.03 -43.49 -48.65
N GLY A 386 9.70 -42.48 -49.21
CA GLY A 386 10.05 -41.27 -48.45
C GLY A 386 8.81 -40.50 -47.96
N GLU A 387 7.72 -40.55 -48.73
CA GLU A 387 6.43 -39.93 -48.43
C GLU A 387 5.77 -40.57 -47.21
N TYR A 388 5.66 -41.90 -47.17
CA TYR A 388 5.12 -42.61 -46.00
C TYR A 388 5.99 -42.40 -44.76
N ARG A 389 7.32 -42.46 -44.89
CA ARG A 389 8.24 -42.24 -43.76
C ARG A 389 8.19 -40.80 -43.24
N MET A 390 8.02 -39.81 -44.12
CA MET A 390 7.77 -38.42 -43.73
C MET A 390 6.45 -38.28 -42.96
N LEU A 391 5.36 -38.86 -43.47
CA LEU A 391 4.05 -38.80 -42.83
C LEU A 391 4.04 -39.53 -41.47
N GLN A 392 4.74 -40.66 -41.36
CA GLN A 392 4.92 -41.39 -40.11
C GLN A 392 5.72 -40.57 -39.08
N ALA A 393 6.77 -39.87 -39.50
CA ALA A 393 7.54 -38.98 -38.64
C ALA A 393 6.69 -37.78 -38.17
N GLN A 394 5.94 -37.14 -39.07
CA GLN A 394 5.01 -36.05 -38.74
C GLN A 394 3.92 -36.50 -37.76
N PHE A 395 3.30 -37.66 -37.99
CA PHE A 395 2.32 -38.23 -37.06
C PHE A 395 2.95 -38.51 -35.69
N SER A 396 4.18 -39.03 -35.65
CA SER A 396 4.89 -39.33 -34.40
C SER A 396 5.22 -38.05 -33.61
N LEU A 397 5.61 -36.97 -34.29
CA LEU A 397 5.82 -35.65 -33.68
C LEU A 397 4.50 -35.10 -33.10
N LEU A 398 3.46 -34.99 -33.93
CA LEU A 398 2.15 -34.47 -33.53
C LEU A 398 1.50 -35.29 -32.39
N TYR A 399 1.72 -36.60 -32.37
CA TYR A 399 1.27 -37.47 -31.28
C TYR A 399 2.02 -37.19 -29.97
N ASN A 400 3.34 -37.04 -30.03
CA ASN A 400 4.16 -36.71 -28.86
C ASN A 400 3.87 -35.29 -28.33
N GLU A 401 3.69 -34.32 -29.21
CA GLU A 401 3.27 -32.95 -28.87
C GLU A 401 1.88 -32.95 -28.20
N SER A 402 0.91 -33.65 -28.78
CA SER A 402 -0.44 -33.81 -28.19
C SER A 402 -0.40 -34.48 -26.81
N LEU A 403 0.49 -35.47 -26.62
CA LEU A 403 0.70 -36.11 -25.33
C LEU A 403 1.36 -35.16 -24.32
N GLN A 404 2.34 -34.36 -24.73
CA GLN A 404 3.03 -33.39 -23.88
C GLN A 404 2.10 -32.24 -23.44
N VAL A 405 1.30 -31.69 -24.37
CA VAL A 405 0.27 -30.69 -24.06
C VAL A 405 -0.79 -31.26 -23.12
N LYS A 406 -1.17 -32.54 -23.27
CA LYS A 406 -2.07 -33.21 -22.32
C LYS A 406 -1.47 -33.30 -20.92
N THR A 407 -0.20 -33.71 -20.79
CA THR A 407 0.49 -33.75 -19.49
C THR A 407 0.54 -32.36 -18.84
N GLN A 408 0.90 -31.32 -19.60
CA GLN A 408 0.90 -29.92 -19.11
C GLN A 408 -0.50 -29.46 -18.66
N LEU A 409 -1.56 -29.86 -19.36
CA LEU A 409 -2.94 -29.55 -18.96
C LEU A 409 -3.32 -30.23 -17.64
N ASP A 410 -2.94 -31.49 -17.45
CA ASP A 410 -3.25 -32.24 -16.22
C ASP A 410 -2.36 -31.79 -15.03
N GLU A 411 -1.11 -31.37 -15.28
CA GLU A 411 -0.26 -30.66 -14.31
C GLU A 411 -0.85 -29.30 -13.90
N ALA A 412 -1.29 -28.48 -14.87
CA ALA A 412 -1.93 -27.19 -14.62
C ALA A 412 -3.25 -27.34 -13.83
N ARG A 413 -4.04 -28.38 -14.11
CA ARG A 413 -5.21 -28.76 -13.30
C ARG A 413 -4.82 -29.15 -11.87
N GLY A 414 -3.73 -29.90 -11.68
CA GLY A 414 -3.18 -30.24 -10.37
C GLY A 414 -2.77 -29.00 -9.57
N LEU A 415 -2.06 -28.06 -10.21
CA LEU A 415 -1.67 -26.78 -9.63
C LEU A 415 -2.90 -25.92 -9.26
N LEU A 416 -3.90 -25.84 -10.14
CA LEU A 416 -5.15 -25.11 -9.88
C LEU A 416 -5.92 -25.71 -8.69
N LEU A 417 -5.98 -27.04 -8.58
CA LEU A 417 -6.62 -27.71 -7.46
C LEU A 417 -5.84 -27.49 -6.15
N ALA A 418 -4.51 -27.58 -6.18
CA ALA A 418 -3.63 -27.37 -5.03
C ALA A 418 -3.71 -25.93 -4.51
N THR A 419 -3.65 -24.93 -5.41
CA THR A 419 -3.81 -23.51 -5.08
C THR A 419 -5.19 -23.21 -4.52
N LYS A 420 -6.28 -23.71 -5.14
CA LYS A 420 -7.64 -23.58 -4.61
C LYS A 420 -7.75 -24.15 -3.19
N ASN A 421 -7.21 -25.35 -2.96
CA ASN A 421 -7.23 -25.99 -1.63
C ASN A 421 -6.36 -25.24 -0.61
N SER A 422 -5.27 -24.59 -1.04
CA SER A 422 -4.45 -23.72 -0.19
C SER A 422 -5.20 -22.45 0.21
N HIS A 423 -5.86 -21.77 -0.75
CA HIS A 423 -6.68 -20.59 -0.48
C HIS A 423 -7.85 -20.89 0.46
N LEU A 424 -8.54 -22.03 0.29
CA LEU A 424 -9.61 -22.46 1.21
C LEU A 424 -9.09 -22.60 2.65
N ARG A 425 -7.96 -23.29 2.86
CA ARG A 425 -7.33 -23.40 4.19
C ARG A 425 -6.90 -22.06 4.79
N HIS A 426 -6.54 -21.10 3.93
CA HIS A 426 -6.17 -19.76 4.37
C HIS A 426 -7.41 -18.97 4.83
N ILE A 427 -8.55 -19.14 4.15
CA ILE A 427 -9.85 -18.61 4.59
C ILE A 427 -10.26 -19.26 5.92
N GLU A 428 -10.19 -20.59 6.04
CA GLU A 428 -10.47 -21.31 7.30
C GLU A 428 -9.61 -20.80 8.49
N HIS A 429 -8.35 -20.41 8.24
CA HIS A 429 -7.50 -19.78 9.26
C HIS A 429 -7.96 -18.36 9.60
N MET A 430 -8.22 -17.51 8.60
CA MET A 430 -8.69 -16.13 8.84
C MET A 430 -10.03 -16.11 9.59
N GLU A 431 -10.97 -17.00 9.25
CA GLU A 431 -12.23 -17.18 9.98
C GLU A 431 -12.00 -17.63 11.43
N SER A 432 -11.06 -18.55 11.66
CA SER A 432 -10.67 -19.00 13.00
C SER A 432 -10.03 -17.88 13.83
N ASP A 433 -9.15 -17.07 13.23
CA ASP A 433 -8.47 -15.95 13.87
C ASP A 433 -9.43 -14.79 14.17
N GLU A 434 -10.36 -14.49 13.26
CA GLU A 434 -11.44 -13.52 13.50
C GLU A 434 -12.35 -13.99 14.65
N LEU A 435 -12.76 -15.26 14.66
CA LEU A 435 -13.50 -15.86 15.78
C LEU A 435 -12.69 -15.85 17.09
N GLY A 436 -11.35 -15.90 17.02
CA GLY A 436 -10.45 -15.73 18.15
C GLY A 436 -10.45 -14.29 18.69
N LEU A 437 -10.32 -13.30 17.80
CA LEU A 437 -10.40 -11.87 18.12
C LEU A 437 -11.78 -11.47 18.66
N GLN A 438 -12.87 -11.93 18.05
CA GLN A 438 -14.23 -11.69 18.55
C GLN A 438 -14.43 -12.28 19.95
N LYS A 439 -13.82 -13.42 20.28
CA LYS A 439 -13.87 -13.98 21.66
C LYS A 439 -13.09 -13.12 22.65
N LYS A 440 -11.87 -12.70 22.30
CA LYS A 440 -11.04 -11.80 23.14
C LYS A 440 -11.76 -10.49 23.43
N LEU A 441 -12.25 -9.81 22.40
CA LEU A 441 -12.98 -8.55 22.53
C LEU A 441 -14.25 -8.70 23.39
N ARG A 442 -14.99 -9.82 23.26
CA ARG A 442 -16.14 -10.09 24.15
C ARG A 442 -15.71 -10.29 25.61
N THR A 443 -14.60 -10.97 25.88
CA THR A 443 -14.08 -11.10 27.26
C THR A 443 -13.54 -9.79 27.83
N GLU A 444 -12.92 -8.95 27.00
CA GLU A 444 -12.46 -7.61 27.39
C GLU A 444 -13.65 -6.68 27.69
N VAL A 445 -14.71 -6.70 26.87
CA VAL A 445 -15.95 -5.97 27.14
C VAL A 445 -16.59 -6.41 28.46
N ILE A 446 -16.69 -7.71 28.74
CA ILE A 446 -17.22 -8.22 30.01
C ILE A 446 -16.36 -7.74 31.21
N GLN A 447 -15.03 -7.77 31.08
CA GLN A 447 -14.12 -7.26 32.13
C GLN A 447 -14.26 -5.74 32.35
N LEU A 448 -14.51 -4.97 31.29
CA LEU A 448 -14.80 -3.54 31.36
C LEU A 448 -16.17 -3.26 31.98
N GLU A 449 -17.18 -4.10 31.72
CA GLU A 449 -18.50 -4.02 32.37
C GLU A 449 -18.42 -4.38 33.87
N ASP A 450 -17.69 -5.43 34.24
CA ASP A 450 -17.46 -5.84 35.64
C ASP A 450 -16.69 -4.78 36.44
N THR A 451 -15.61 -4.23 35.88
CA THR A 451 -14.84 -3.16 36.54
C THR A 451 -15.64 -1.87 36.65
N LEU A 452 -16.43 -1.51 35.65
CA LEU A 452 -17.35 -0.37 35.70
C LEU A 452 -18.50 -0.58 36.70
N ALA A 453 -18.99 -1.82 36.89
CA ALA A 453 -19.93 -2.17 37.95
C ALA A 453 -19.30 -2.07 39.35
N GLN A 454 -18.04 -2.49 39.51
CA GLN A 454 -17.29 -2.36 40.76
C GLN A 454 -17.03 -0.87 41.11
N VAL A 455 -16.60 -0.04 40.16
CA VAL A 455 -16.41 1.41 40.38
C VAL A 455 -17.74 2.11 40.74
N ARG A 456 -18.86 1.71 40.14
CA ARG A 456 -20.20 2.21 40.53
C ARG A 456 -20.56 1.83 41.96
N LYS A 457 -20.22 0.61 42.39
CA LYS A 457 -20.44 0.13 43.77
C LYS A 457 -19.56 0.86 44.77
N GLU A 458 -18.29 1.11 44.43
CA GLU A 458 -17.36 1.90 45.25
C GLU A 458 -17.81 3.36 45.38
N TYR A 459 -18.31 3.96 44.29
CA TYR A 459 -18.91 5.29 44.32
C TYR A 459 -20.14 5.36 45.25
N GLU A 460 -21.08 4.42 45.14
CA GLU A 460 -22.28 4.44 46.00
C GLU A 460 -21.94 4.12 47.47
N MET A 461 -20.95 3.25 47.73
CA MET A 461 -20.38 3.06 49.08
C MET A 461 -19.84 4.37 49.65
N LEU A 462 -18.92 5.03 48.93
CA LEU A 462 -18.28 6.28 49.36
C LEU A 462 -19.31 7.43 49.52
N ARG A 463 -20.36 7.43 48.68
CA ARG A 463 -21.49 8.35 48.81
C ARG A 463 -22.31 8.09 50.06
N ILE A 464 -22.63 6.83 50.36
CA ILE A 464 -23.34 6.45 51.60
C ILE A 464 -22.49 6.81 52.84
N GLU A 465 -21.18 6.57 52.79
CA GLU A 465 -20.24 7.01 53.84
C GLU A 465 -20.23 8.54 54.00
N PHE A 466 -20.26 9.30 52.90
CA PHE A 466 -20.36 10.76 52.95
C PHE A 466 -21.70 11.25 53.52
N GLU A 467 -22.83 10.67 53.08
CA GLU A 467 -24.16 11.00 53.60
C GLU A 467 -24.30 10.64 55.10
N GLN A 468 -23.71 9.54 55.56
CA GLN A 468 -23.62 9.18 56.98
C GLN A 468 -22.74 10.15 57.79
N ASN A 469 -21.56 10.52 57.28
CA ASN A 469 -20.68 11.48 57.94
C ASN A 469 -21.33 12.88 58.03
N LEU A 470 -22.06 13.29 56.98
CA LEU A 470 -22.83 14.53 56.97
C LEU A 470 -23.93 14.50 58.05
N ALA A 471 -24.74 13.45 58.10
CA ALA A 471 -25.80 13.28 59.11
C ALA A 471 -25.24 13.23 60.55
N ALA A 472 -24.09 12.59 60.77
CA ALA A 472 -23.41 12.58 62.07
C ALA A 472 -22.91 13.98 62.47
N ASN A 473 -22.39 14.76 61.53
CA ASN A 473 -21.95 16.14 61.76
C ASN A 473 -23.15 17.08 62.02
N GLU A 474 -24.28 16.88 61.34
CA GLU A 474 -25.53 17.59 61.63
C GLU A 474 -26.04 17.28 63.05
N GLN A 475 -25.99 16.02 63.50
CA GLN A 475 -26.34 15.63 64.88
C GLN A 475 -25.37 16.21 65.93
N ALA A 476 -24.09 16.40 65.57
CA ALA A 476 -23.14 17.11 66.43
C ALA A 476 -23.46 18.62 66.55
N GLY A 477 -24.24 19.20 65.64
CA GLY A 477 -24.66 20.60 65.65
C GLY A 477 -25.45 20.99 66.92
N PRO A 478 -26.59 20.35 67.21
CA PRO A 478 -27.34 20.50 68.46
C PRO A 478 -26.49 20.26 69.71
N ILE A 479 -25.75 19.16 69.77
CA ILE A 479 -24.90 18.82 70.95
C ILE A 479 -23.88 19.94 71.23
N ASN A 480 -23.24 20.48 70.18
CA ASN A 480 -22.32 21.61 70.33
C ASN A 480 -23.04 22.92 70.69
N ARG A 481 -24.30 23.13 70.30
CA ARG A 481 -25.11 24.27 70.78
C ARG A 481 -25.46 24.12 72.26
N GLU A 482 -25.94 22.96 72.68
CA GLU A 482 -26.25 22.64 74.07
C GLU A 482 -25.02 22.75 74.97
N MET A 483 -23.86 22.23 74.53
CA MET A 483 -22.60 22.38 75.26
C MET A 483 -22.19 23.87 75.40
N ARG A 484 -22.37 24.70 74.36
CA ARG A 484 -22.13 26.16 74.46
C ARG A 484 -23.12 26.85 75.40
N HIS A 485 -24.40 26.47 75.38
CA HIS A 485 -25.39 27.00 76.33
C HIS A 485 -25.11 26.56 77.77
N LEU A 486 -24.66 25.33 77.99
CA LEU A 486 -24.25 24.81 79.29
C LEU A 486 -23.00 25.54 79.80
N ILE A 487 -21.97 25.72 78.96
CA ILE A 487 -20.78 26.51 79.29
C ILE A 487 -21.16 27.95 79.66
N SER A 488 -22.02 28.61 78.86
CA SER A 488 -22.48 29.97 79.14
C SER A 488 -23.31 30.06 80.42
N SER A 489 -24.18 29.08 80.69
CA SER A 489 -24.94 28.97 81.94
C SER A 489 -24.04 28.76 83.15
N LEU A 490 -23.03 27.89 83.06
CA LEU A 490 -22.03 27.67 84.10
C LEU A 490 -21.14 28.92 84.32
N GLN A 491 -20.77 29.64 83.26
CA GLN A 491 -20.06 30.92 83.36
C GLN A 491 -20.90 31.98 84.07
N ASN A 492 -22.18 32.12 83.70
CA ASN A 492 -23.13 33.03 84.33
C ASN A 492 -23.36 32.67 85.81
N HIS A 493 -23.55 31.39 86.14
CA HIS A 493 -23.70 30.94 87.52
C HIS A 493 -22.41 31.15 88.34
N ASN A 494 -21.24 30.94 87.74
CA ASN A 494 -19.95 31.25 88.37
C ASN A 494 -19.78 32.76 88.61
N HIS A 495 -20.21 33.61 87.68
CA HIS A 495 -20.25 35.07 87.83
C HIS A 495 -21.24 35.50 88.93
N GLN A 496 -22.42 34.89 88.98
CA GLN A 496 -23.43 35.15 90.01
C GLN A 496 -22.95 34.72 91.41
N LEU A 497 -22.32 33.54 91.53
CA LEU A 497 -21.67 33.09 92.76
C LEU A 497 -20.50 34.00 93.18
N LYS A 498 -19.73 34.56 92.24
CA LYS A 498 -18.72 35.59 92.52
C LYS A 498 -19.38 36.88 93.05
N GLY A 499 -20.45 37.33 92.44
CA GLY A 499 -21.24 38.50 92.88
C GLY A 499 -21.86 38.30 94.27
N ASP A 500 -22.41 37.13 94.55
CA ASP A 500 -23.01 36.81 95.84
C ASP A 500 -21.94 36.57 96.91
N ALA A 501 -20.79 35.97 96.58
CA ALA A 501 -19.62 35.95 97.46
C ALA A 501 -19.11 37.37 97.78
N GLN A 502 -19.19 38.32 96.84
CA GLN A 502 -18.93 39.75 97.13
C GLN A 502 -20.02 40.37 98.01
N ARG A 503 -21.31 40.04 97.82
CA ARG A 503 -22.40 40.46 98.72
C ARG A 503 -22.21 39.90 100.13
N TYR A 504 -21.85 38.62 100.29
CA TYR A 504 -21.57 38.03 101.59
C TYR A 504 -20.31 38.62 102.23
N LYS A 505 -19.24 38.90 101.47
CA LYS A 505 -18.08 39.67 101.97
C LYS A 505 -18.47 41.09 102.40
N ARG A 506 -19.43 41.74 101.74
CA ARG A 506 -19.94 43.05 102.13
C ARG A 506 -20.79 42.97 103.41
N LYS A 507 -21.76 42.04 103.46
CA LYS A 507 -22.54 41.74 104.68
C LYS A 507 -21.67 41.34 105.87
N LEU A 508 -20.58 40.61 105.64
CA LEU A 508 -19.63 40.26 106.70
C LEU A 508 -18.92 41.51 107.22
N ARG A 509 -18.54 42.46 106.36
CA ARG A 509 -17.97 43.76 106.76
C ARG A 509 -19.00 44.65 107.46
N GLU A 510 -20.25 44.64 107.01
CA GLU A 510 -21.37 45.36 107.63
C GLU A 510 -21.65 44.81 109.03
N VAL A 511 -21.77 43.49 109.20
CA VAL A 511 -21.93 42.82 110.51
C VAL A 511 -20.67 42.99 111.39
N GLN A 512 -19.46 43.01 110.82
CA GLN A 512 -18.24 43.36 111.57
C GLN A 512 -18.27 44.82 112.05
N ALA A 513 -18.81 45.75 111.26
CA ALA A 513 -19.01 47.14 111.66
C ALA A 513 -20.15 47.31 112.68
N GLU A 514 -21.20 46.47 112.63
CA GLU A 514 -22.25 46.42 113.66
C GLU A 514 -21.74 45.80 114.96
N ILE A 515 -20.93 44.74 114.91
CA ILE A 515 -20.21 44.21 116.07
C ILE A 515 -19.24 45.25 116.63
N ALA A 516 -18.59 46.06 115.80
CA ALA A 516 -17.78 47.18 116.25
C ALA A 516 -18.62 48.29 116.91
N LYS A 517 -19.79 48.64 116.36
CA LYS A 517 -20.75 49.58 116.98
C LYS A 517 -21.29 49.07 118.32
N LEU A 518 -21.66 47.79 118.40
CA LEU A 518 -22.15 47.16 119.64
C LEU A 518 -21.04 47.06 120.70
N ARG A 519 -19.79 46.80 120.29
CA ARG A 519 -18.62 46.90 121.19
C ARG A 519 -18.40 48.33 121.68
N ALA A 520 -18.54 49.34 120.81
CA ALA A 520 -18.44 50.74 121.20
C ALA A 520 -19.61 51.21 122.09
N GLN A 521 -20.82 50.63 121.94
CA GLN A 521 -21.97 50.89 122.80
C GLN A 521 -21.88 50.16 124.16
N ALA A 522 -21.10 49.08 124.25
CA ALA A 522 -20.78 48.41 125.51
C ALA A 522 -19.67 49.12 126.32
N SER A 523 -19.01 50.14 125.76
CA SER A 523 -17.94 50.91 126.41
C SER A 523 -18.24 52.41 126.41
N GLY A 524 -19.05 52.86 127.36
CA GLY A 524 -19.18 54.29 127.65
C GLY A 524 -17.92 54.88 128.30
N SER A 525 -17.70 56.18 128.12
CA SER A 525 -16.54 56.97 128.57
C SER A 525 -15.24 56.71 127.75
N THR A 526 -14.58 57.71 127.17
CA THR A 526 -14.84 59.17 127.24
C THR A 526 -14.32 59.96 126.02
N HIS A 527 -14.79 61.21 125.96
CA HIS A 527 -14.32 62.34 125.15
C HIS A 527 -12.89 62.83 125.55
N SER A 528 -12.17 63.78 124.89
CA SER A 528 -12.59 64.83 123.93
C SER A 528 -11.71 66.14 123.79
N ILE A 529 -10.41 66.16 123.44
CA ILE A 529 -9.60 67.39 123.07
C ILE A 529 -8.60 67.19 121.85
N PRO A 530 -8.47 68.08 120.82
CA PRO A 530 -7.74 67.88 119.54
C PRO A 530 -6.68 68.99 119.24
N SER A 531 -6.17 69.10 117.99
CA SER A 531 -6.45 70.26 117.10
C SER A 531 -5.61 70.28 115.79
N LEU A 532 -6.29 70.65 114.68
CA LEU A 532 -5.91 71.32 113.41
C LEU A 532 -4.42 71.41 112.93
N GLY A 533 -4.14 71.39 111.60
CA GLY A 533 -5.11 71.37 110.50
C GLY A 533 -4.57 71.46 109.04
N HIS A 534 -5.46 71.92 108.15
CA HIS A 534 -5.41 72.11 106.69
C HIS A 534 -4.32 73.04 106.13
N PRO A 535 -4.16 73.20 104.79
CA PRO A 535 -4.98 72.69 103.65
C PRO A 535 -4.19 71.64 102.79
N GLU A 536 -4.28 71.39 101.46
CA GLU A 536 -4.87 72.04 100.25
C GLU A 536 -5.48 71.02 99.23
N ASP A 537 -5.96 71.60 98.12
CA ASP A 537 -6.69 71.15 96.91
C ASP A 537 -6.27 69.86 96.14
N SER A 538 -7.19 69.07 95.53
CA SER A 538 -8.18 69.26 94.42
C SER A 538 -7.59 69.00 93.02
N SER A 539 -7.95 67.93 92.29
CA SER A 539 -9.04 67.85 91.27
C SER A 539 -8.76 66.66 90.29
N LEU A 540 -9.61 66.11 89.39
CA LEU A 540 -11.07 66.13 89.13
C LEU A 540 -11.53 64.92 88.22
N SER A 541 -12.68 65.04 87.54
CA SER A 541 -13.38 64.24 86.48
C SER A 541 -12.52 63.42 85.46
N ALA A 542 -12.93 62.29 84.84
CA ALA A 542 -14.22 61.72 84.35
C ALA A 542 -14.76 62.31 83.00
N PRO A 543 -15.53 61.61 82.11
CA PRO A 543 -15.88 60.17 81.95
C PRO A 543 -15.93 59.59 80.47
N VAL A 544 -16.36 58.31 80.33
CA VAL A 544 -17.11 57.56 79.24
C VAL A 544 -17.76 58.41 78.09
N PRO A 545 -17.90 58.01 76.78
CA PRO A 545 -18.06 56.68 76.08
C PRO A 545 -17.16 56.48 74.80
N GLY A 546 -17.35 55.57 73.80
CA GLY A 546 -18.12 54.30 73.65
C GLY A 546 -18.93 54.08 72.31
N LYS A 547 -19.02 52.81 71.82
CA LYS A 547 -19.92 52.17 70.78
C LYS A 547 -19.66 52.27 69.24
N GLU A 548 -19.63 51.08 68.60
CA GLU A 548 -20.28 50.59 67.33
C GLU A 548 -20.01 51.06 65.86
N GLU A 549 -19.98 50.03 64.99
CA GLU A 549 -20.34 49.88 63.54
C GLU A 549 -19.74 50.74 62.39
N GLY A 550 -19.61 50.10 61.21
CA GLY A 550 -19.55 50.77 59.88
C GLY A 550 -18.49 50.28 58.88
N GLY A 551 -18.93 49.82 57.69
CA GLY A 551 -18.15 49.82 56.43
C GLY A 551 -18.93 50.57 55.33
N PRO A 552 -18.67 50.43 54.01
CA PRO A 552 -17.60 49.65 53.33
C PRO A 552 -16.90 50.34 52.11
N GLY A 553 -15.75 49.79 51.66
CA GLY A 553 -15.18 49.97 50.30
C GLY A 553 -14.52 51.31 49.95
N PRO A 554 -14.16 51.56 48.66
CA PRO A 554 -13.34 50.68 47.79
C PRO A 554 -12.23 51.47 47.01
N VAL A 555 -11.60 50.83 46.00
CA VAL A 555 -10.57 51.38 45.05
C VAL A 555 -9.15 51.50 45.65
N GLY A 556 -8.06 51.12 44.96
CA GLY A 556 -7.92 50.51 43.62
C GLY A 556 -6.48 50.10 43.28
N ALA A 557 -6.27 49.63 42.04
CA ALA A 557 -4.95 49.29 41.46
C ALA A 557 -4.23 50.57 40.92
N PRO A 558 -2.95 50.56 40.44
CA PRO A 558 -2.45 49.64 39.41
C PRO A 558 -0.97 49.18 39.51
N ASP A 559 -0.56 48.46 38.47
CA ASP A 559 0.78 48.06 38.02
C ASP A 559 1.99 48.95 38.38
N THR A 560 3.18 48.34 38.51
CA THR A 560 4.13 48.18 37.37
C THR A 560 5.45 47.47 37.74
N ARG A 561 6.03 46.74 36.75
CA ARG A 561 7.43 46.72 36.24
C ARG A 561 8.63 46.79 37.26
N LYS A 562 9.81 46.21 37.02
CA LYS A 562 10.44 45.61 35.81
C LYS A 562 11.71 44.81 36.18
N GLU A 563 12.08 43.83 35.33
CA GLU A 563 13.43 43.50 34.82
C GLU A 563 14.70 43.31 35.70
N MET A 564 15.64 42.56 35.10
CA MET A 564 17.08 42.42 35.37
C MET A 564 17.48 41.77 36.72
N ALA A 565 18.03 40.55 36.80
CA ALA A 565 19.07 39.85 36.04
C ALA A 565 20.53 40.19 36.47
N SER A 566 21.25 39.15 36.90
CA SER A 566 22.72 39.06 36.89
C SER A 566 23.17 37.59 36.97
N MET A 567 24.11 37.24 36.10
CA MET A 567 25.02 36.09 36.14
C MET A 567 26.46 36.69 36.14
N PRO A 568 27.58 35.93 36.20
CA PRO A 568 27.80 34.51 36.53
C PRO A 568 28.85 34.35 37.68
N GLY A 569 29.32 33.13 37.96
CA GLY A 569 30.57 32.92 38.73
C GLY A 569 30.84 31.47 39.14
N ALA A 570 32.07 30.98 38.88
CA ALA A 570 32.58 29.67 39.34
C ALA A 570 33.65 29.90 40.46
N ALA A 571 34.29 28.92 41.12
CA ALA A 571 34.43 27.49 40.84
C ALA A 571 34.93 26.66 42.05
N LEU A 572 34.97 25.33 41.86
CA LEU A 572 36.00 24.36 42.32
C LEU A 572 36.01 23.76 43.75
N THR A 573 36.58 22.53 43.78
CA THR A 573 37.09 21.67 44.89
C THR A 573 36.11 21.02 45.90
N THR A 574 36.34 19.80 46.43
CA THR A 574 36.96 18.53 45.92
C THR A 574 36.64 17.35 46.87
N SER A 575 36.45 16.12 46.32
CA SER A 575 36.55 14.81 47.03
C SER A 575 35.45 14.49 48.09
N SER A 576 35.20 13.24 48.54
CA SER A 576 35.77 11.93 48.17
C SER A 576 34.84 10.73 48.50
N ALA A 577 34.95 9.67 47.68
CA ALA A 577 34.84 8.23 48.01
C ALA A 577 33.61 7.57 48.73
N LYS A 578 33.15 6.44 48.11
CA LYS A 578 32.52 5.21 48.70
C LYS A 578 31.09 5.34 49.29
N LYS A 579 30.04 4.62 48.84
CA LYS A 579 29.85 3.17 48.50
C LYS A 579 30.07 2.30 49.76
N GLU A 580 29.17 1.46 50.27
CA GLU A 580 28.28 0.46 49.65
C GLU A 580 26.94 0.25 50.40
N ASP A 581 26.11 -0.65 49.87
CA ASP A 581 24.73 -0.99 50.26
C ASP A 581 24.60 -1.86 51.54
N LEU A 582 23.37 -2.03 52.07
CA LEU A 582 22.73 -3.35 52.33
C LEU A 582 21.33 -3.27 53.01
N VAL A 583 20.42 -4.13 52.50
CA VAL A 583 19.02 -4.48 52.92
C VAL A 583 18.83 -5.93 52.36
N PRO A 584 18.09 -6.92 52.92
CA PRO A 584 16.77 -6.83 53.59
C PRO A 584 16.48 -7.84 54.75
N SER A 585 15.19 -7.93 55.14
CA SER A 585 14.48 -9.09 55.77
C SER A 585 14.86 -9.52 57.21
N GLU A 586 13.95 -9.97 58.11
CA GLU A 586 12.47 -9.95 58.11
C GLU A 586 11.92 -9.63 59.55
N GLU A 587 10.95 -10.23 60.27
CA GLU A 587 10.13 -11.47 60.19
C GLU A 587 8.77 -11.29 60.94
N GLU A 588 8.24 -12.27 61.69
CA GLU A 588 6.82 -12.32 62.13
C GLU A 588 6.55 -12.39 63.68
N THR A 589 5.25 -12.40 64.02
CA THR A 589 4.57 -13.00 65.21
C THR A 589 4.21 -12.19 66.49
N GLN A 590 2.91 -11.82 66.54
CA GLN A 590 1.91 -12.13 67.59
C GLN A 590 2.03 -11.64 69.06
N ALA A 591 1.14 -10.69 69.39
CA ALA A 591 0.11 -10.72 70.45
C ALA A 591 0.45 -10.99 71.94
N LEU A 592 0.07 -10.04 72.83
CA LEU A 592 -1.01 -10.17 73.83
C LEU A 592 -1.10 -8.94 74.77
N THR A 593 -2.28 -8.68 75.35
CA THR A 593 -2.53 -7.74 76.45
C THR A 593 -2.96 -8.55 77.70
N PRO A 594 -2.73 -8.11 78.97
CA PRO A 594 -3.52 -7.01 79.57
C PRO A 594 -2.85 -6.19 80.73
N GLY A 595 -3.55 -5.18 81.25
CA GLY A 595 -3.83 -5.17 82.69
C GLY A 595 -3.09 -4.27 83.70
N ALA A 596 -3.14 -2.95 83.54
CA ALA A 596 -3.30 -1.95 84.62
C ALA A 596 -2.18 -1.65 85.67
N GLN A 597 -2.34 -0.47 86.29
CA GLN A 597 -1.60 0.14 87.43
C GLN A 597 -0.16 0.64 87.17
N GLY A 598 0.11 1.86 87.66
CA GLY A 598 1.46 2.45 87.81
C GLY A 598 1.89 2.50 89.28
N PRO A 599 2.75 3.43 89.75
CA PRO A 599 3.30 4.60 89.04
C PRO A 599 4.84 4.80 89.19
N SER A 600 5.38 5.83 88.51
CA SER A 600 6.52 6.70 88.89
C SER A 600 7.79 6.10 89.54
N SER A 601 8.97 6.36 88.96
CA SER A 601 9.88 7.38 89.51
C SER A 601 11.25 7.51 88.80
N ARG A 602 11.84 8.73 88.91
CA ARG A 602 13.28 9.11 88.83
C ARG A 602 14.02 8.91 87.48
N GLY A 603 14.73 9.91 86.92
CA GLY A 603 14.86 11.34 87.23
C GLY A 603 16.28 11.81 87.60
N ARG A 604 16.58 13.11 87.45
CA ARG A 604 17.74 13.75 88.09
C ARG A 604 17.56 15.25 88.37
N GLU A 605 17.84 15.55 89.63
CA GLU A 605 18.16 16.79 90.37
C GLU A 605 19.25 17.68 89.71
N PRO A 606 19.59 18.91 90.23
CA PRO A 606 19.45 19.34 91.63
C PRO A 606 19.07 20.81 91.99
N GLU A 607 18.70 20.99 93.27
CA GLU A 607 18.99 22.11 94.22
C GLU A 607 18.68 23.60 93.87
N ALA A 608 18.34 24.50 94.82
CA ALA A 608 18.09 24.41 96.27
C ALA A 608 17.16 25.53 96.82
N ARG A 609 16.69 25.38 98.07
CA ARG A 609 15.95 26.36 98.90
C ARG A 609 16.85 27.54 99.34
N PRO A 610 16.35 28.76 99.64
CA PRO A 610 15.33 29.10 100.70
C PRO A 610 14.25 30.11 100.21
N LYS A 611 13.33 30.78 100.95
CA LYS A 611 12.59 30.77 102.26
C LYS A 611 11.50 31.90 102.14
N ARG A 612 10.43 32.07 102.94
CA ARG A 612 9.72 31.36 104.04
C ARG A 612 8.35 32.04 104.24
N GLU A 613 7.26 31.28 104.38
CA GLU A 613 6.11 31.66 105.24
C GLU A 613 5.68 30.46 106.10
N LEU A 614 5.30 30.71 107.36
CA LEU A 614 4.31 29.92 108.11
C LEU A 614 3.83 30.73 109.32
N ARG A 615 2.62 30.42 109.81
CA ARG A 615 1.92 31.10 110.91
C ARG A 615 1.73 30.15 112.11
N GLU A 616 0.91 30.60 113.08
CA GLU A 616 0.49 29.87 114.31
C GLU A 616 1.52 29.87 115.46
N ARG A 617 1.14 30.07 116.74
CA ARG A 617 -0.15 30.46 117.35
C ARG A 617 0.08 30.96 118.81
N GLU A 618 -1.00 31.37 119.46
CA GLU A 618 -1.16 31.72 120.90
C GLU A 618 -1.09 33.22 121.30
N GLY A 619 -1.80 33.51 122.39
CA GLY A 619 -1.91 34.78 123.15
C GLY A 619 -2.19 34.39 124.62
N PRO A 620 -2.81 35.22 125.49
CA PRO A 620 -3.64 36.40 125.22
C PRO A 620 -3.38 37.59 126.21
N VAL A 621 -4.37 38.52 126.37
CA VAL A 621 -4.64 39.32 127.62
C VAL A 621 -3.54 40.33 128.03
N LEU A 622 -3.70 41.67 128.14
CA LEU A 622 -4.78 42.70 128.00
C LEU A 622 -4.11 43.96 127.35
N GLY A 623 -4.73 45.06 126.92
CA GLY A 623 -6.11 45.60 126.99
C GLY A 623 -6.04 47.15 127.15
N PRO A 624 -6.46 47.97 126.16
CA PRO A 624 -6.35 49.44 126.18
C PRO A 624 -7.62 50.15 126.69
N PRO A 625 -7.53 51.47 127.01
CA PRO A 625 -8.43 52.45 126.35
C PRO A 625 -7.74 53.81 126.00
N SER A 626 -8.04 54.39 124.83
CA SER A 626 -8.90 55.60 124.60
C SER A 626 -8.15 56.95 124.64
N VAL A 627 -7.98 57.74 123.56
CA VAL A 627 -8.92 58.49 122.67
C VAL A 627 -9.76 59.57 123.38
N ALA A 628 -10.03 60.78 122.85
CA ALA A 628 -9.37 61.60 121.78
C ALA A 628 -9.74 63.12 121.96
N SER A 629 -9.60 64.10 121.02
CA SER A 629 -10.43 64.78 119.95
C SER A 629 -11.69 65.74 120.12
N ALA A 630 -11.69 66.97 120.73
CA ALA A 630 -12.75 68.04 120.52
C ALA A 630 -12.50 69.47 121.11
N LEU A 631 -12.31 70.47 120.23
CA LEU A 631 -12.54 71.93 120.35
C LEU A 631 -11.89 72.81 121.45
N SER A 632 -10.77 73.45 121.06
CA SER A 632 -10.57 74.91 120.96
C SER A 632 -11.53 75.93 121.63
N ARG A 633 -10.95 76.90 122.36
CA ARG A 633 -11.01 78.39 122.20
C ARG A 633 -10.47 79.03 123.50
N ALA A 634 -9.41 79.85 123.50
CA ALA A 634 -9.29 81.17 122.86
C ALA A 634 -10.35 82.18 123.36
N ASP A 635 -10.12 82.78 124.54
CA ASP A 635 -9.99 84.24 124.65
C ASP A 635 -9.25 84.73 125.93
N ARG A 636 -8.84 86.00 125.86
CA ARG A 636 -7.90 86.79 126.68
C ARG A 636 -7.92 86.77 128.23
N GLU A 637 -6.70 86.78 128.78
CA GLU A 637 -6.10 87.69 129.81
C GLU A 637 -6.87 88.28 131.03
N LYS A 638 -6.12 88.33 132.15
CA LYS A 638 -6.06 89.38 133.21
C LYS A 638 -7.23 89.56 134.21
N ALA A 639 -7.04 89.06 135.44
CA ALA A 639 -7.27 89.83 136.70
C ALA A 639 -6.71 89.11 137.96
N LYS A 640 -6.31 89.87 139.00
CA LYS A 640 -6.01 89.46 140.42
C LYS A 640 -4.77 88.55 140.62
N VAL A 641 -3.68 88.91 141.32
CA VAL A 641 -3.28 90.11 142.11
C VAL A 641 -3.78 90.19 143.57
N GLU A 642 -4.19 89.09 144.22
CA GLU A 642 -4.39 89.05 145.70
C GLU A 642 -3.95 87.72 146.36
N GLU A 643 -2.63 87.47 146.39
CA GLU A 643 -2.02 86.46 147.30
C GLU A 643 -0.74 86.98 148.00
N ALA A 644 -0.47 88.29 147.93
CA ALA A 644 0.79 88.89 148.42
C ALA A 644 0.77 89.35 149.89
N LYS A 645 -0.40 89.45 150.55
CA LYS A 645 -0.56 90.21 151.81
C LYS A 645 -0.66 89.39 153.11
N ARG A 646 -0.59 88.04 153.07
CA ARG A 646 -0.83 87.22 154.28
C ARG A 646 0.41 86.84 155.09
N LYS A 647 1.61 86.80 154.50
CA LYS A 647 2.83 86.27 155.17
C LYS A 647 3.60 87.29 156.01
N GLU A 648 3.32 88.59 155.85
CA GLU A 648 4.05 89.66 156.57
C GLU A 648 3.51 89.90 158.00
N SER A 649 2.26 89.51 158.28
CA SER A 649 1.58 89.83 159.55
C SER A 649 2.00 88.97 160.75
N GLU A 650 2.67 87.83 160.53
CA GLU A 650 3.02 86.91 161.63
C GLU A 650 4.30 87.31 162.37
N LEU A 651 5.29 87.91 161.67
CA LEU A 651 6.55 88.37 162.26
C LEU A 651 6.34 89.34 163.44
N LEU A 652 5.39 90.26 163.31
CA LEU A 652 5.18 91.36 164.27
C LEU A 652 4.54 90.94 165.61
N LYS A 653 4.11 89.68 165.78
CA LYS A 653 3.55 89.19 167.05
C LYS A 653 4.61 88.59 167.98
N GLY A 654 5.67 87.95 167.46
CA GLY A 654 6.69 87.30 168.29
C GLY A 654 7.47 88.28 169.17
N LEU A 655 7.98 89.36 168.57
CA LEU A 655 8.88 90.34 169.21
C LEU A 655 8.30 91.06 170.46
N ARG A 656 6.98 91.01 170.67
CA ARG A 656 6.33 91.59 171.86
C ARG A 656 6.35 90.68 173.10
N VAL A 657 6.62 89.38 172.92
CA VAL A 657 6.68 88.40 174.04
C VAL A 657 8.05 88.44 174.72
N GLU A 658 9.12 88.64 173.95
CA GLU A 658 10.51 88.60 174.42
C GLU A 658 10.86 89.79 175.32
N LEU A 659 10.37 90.99 174.97
CA LEU A 659 10.60 92.23 175.72
C LEU A 659 10.14 92.13 177.19
N LYS A 660 9.11 91.31 177.48
CA LYS A 660 8.56 91.18 178.84
C LYS A 660 9.41 90.26 179.73
N LYS A 661 9.99 89.19 179.18
CA LYS A 661 10.91 88.29 179.91
C LYS A 661 12.24 88.96 180.25
N ALA A 662 12.68 89.93 179.44
CA ALA A 662 13.95 90.62 179.62
C ALA A 662 14.02 91.55 180.85
N GLN A 663 12.89 91.85 181.51
CA GLN A 663 12.85 92.74 182.68
C GLN A 663 12.89 92.00 184.04
N GLU A 664 12.52 90.72 184.08
CA GLU A 664 12.48 89.93 185.32
C GLU A 664 13.90 89.44 185.70
N SER A 665 14.73 89.12 184.71
CA SER A 665 16.13 88.69 184.87
C SER A 665 17.04 89.71 185.58
N GLN A 666 16.71 91.00 185.58
CA GLN A 666 17.55 92.05 186.16
C GLN A 666 17.58 92.03 187.70
N LYS A 667 16.52 91.53 188.36
CA LYS A 667 16.40 91.57 189.83
C LYS A 667 17.13 90.40 190.51
N GLU A 668 17.01 89.20 189.96
CA GLU A 668 17.65 87.99 190.51
C GLU A 668 19.18 88.04 190.40
N MET A 669 19.70 88.62 189.30
CA MET A 669 21.14 88.76 189.04
C MET A 669 21.90 89.54 190.14
N LYS A 670 21.21 90.42 190.89
CA LYS A 670 21.84 91.17 191.98
C LYS A 670 22.03 90.35 193.27
N LEU A 671 21.22 89.31 193.50
CA LEU A 671 21.22 88.55 194.75
C LEU A 671 22.31 87.46 194.77
N LEU A 672 22.58 86.83 193.62
CA LEU A 672 23.58 85.76 193.50
C LEU A 672 25.04 86.25 193.59
N LEU A 673 25.29 87.55 193.44
CA LEU A 673 26.64 88.11 193.40
C LEU A 673 27.35 88.09 194.77
N ASP A 674 26.62 88.31 195.88
CA ASP A 674 27.21 88.39 197.22
C ASP A 674 27.46 87.02 197.86
N MET A 675 26.71 85.97 197.48
CA MET A 675 27.00 84.60 197.91
C MET A 675 28.29 84.04 197.28
N TYR A 676 28.84 84.70 196.26
CA TYR A 676 30.00 84.22 195.48
C TYR A 676 31.37 84.41 196.18
N LYS A 677 31.39 84.99 197.40
CA LYS A 677 32.62 85.41 198.09
C LYS A 677 33.25 84.35 199.01
N SER A 678 32.54 83.28 199.39
CA SER A 678 32.93 82.39 200.51
C SER A 678 33.15 80.90 200.16
N ALA A 679 33.07 80.50 198.88
CA ALA A 679 33.22 79.09 198.48
C ALA A 679 34.68 78.69 198.09
N PRO A 680 35.18 77.48 198.44
CA PRO A 680 36.56 77.03 198.14
C PRO A 680 36.93 76.89 196.66
N LYS A 681 38.19 76.51 196.40
CA LYS A 681 38.84 76.62 195.08
C LYS A 681 38.46 75.49 194.10
N GLU A 682 38.49 74.23 194.53
CA GLU A 682 38.25 73.05 193.66
C GLU A 682 36.86 73.01 193.01
N GLN A 683 35.87 73.66 193.62
CA GLN A 683 34.49 73.64 193.15
C GLN A 683 34.24 74.59 191.96
N ARG A 684 35.24 75.41 191.58
CA ARG A 684 35.14 76.39 190.48
C ARG A 684 35.50 75.77 189.12
N ASP A 685 36.53 74.94 189.08
CA ASP A 685 37.10 74.42 187.82
C ASP A 685 36.15 73.42 187.14
N LYS A 686 35.42 72.62 187.93
CA LYS A 686 34.42 71.65 187.43
C LYS A 686 33.27 72.30 186.67
N VAL A 687 32.91 73.56 186.98
CA VAL A 687 31.80 74.26 186.32
C VAL A 687 32.22 74.80 184.95
N GLN A 688 33.46 75.27 184.80
CA GLN A 688 33.95 75.81 183.53
C GLN A 688 34.06 74.72 182.44
N LEU A 689 34.55 73.52 182.78
CA LEU A 689 34.61 72.39 181.85
C LEU A 689 33.21 71.96 181.35
N MET A 690 32.22 71.88 182.24
CA MET A 690 30.83 71.53 181.90
C MET A 690 30.10 72.60 181.06
N ALA A 691 30.64 73.83 180.99
CA ALA A 691 30.15 74.88 180.10
C ALA A 691 30.80 74.78 178.71
N ALA A 692 32.10 74.50 178.65
CA ALA A 692 32.83 74.33 177.38
C ALA A 692 32.30 73.15 176.55
N GLU A 693 32.08 71.98 177.16
CA GLU A 693 31.63 70.77 176.45
C GLU A 693 30.26 70.95 175.77
N ARG A 694 29.32 71.64 176.45
CA ARG A 694 27.99 71.92 175.87
C ARG A 694 28.05 72.86 174.67
N LYS A 695 28.99 73.81 174.66
CA LYS A 695 29.14 74.76 173.56
C LYS A 695 29.68 74.08 172.30
N ALA A 696 30.72 73.25 172.46
CA ALA A 696 31.29 72.47 171.36
C ALA A 696 30.28 71.51 170.71
N LYS A 697 29.35 70.92 171.48
CA LYS A 697 28.30 70.06 170.93
C LYS A 697 27.29 70.79 170.04
N ALA A 698 26.94 72.05 170.36
CA ALA A 698 26.01 72.83 169.55
C ALA A 698 26.58 73.19 168.17
N GLU A 699 27.86 73.58 168.12
CA GLU A 699 28.55 73.99 166.88
C GLU A 699 28.71 72.81 165.89
N VAL A 700 28.86 71.58 166.38
CA VAL A 700 28.97 70.36 165.55
C VAL A 700 27.65 70.02 164.83
N ASP A 701 26.50 70.17 165.49
CA ASP A 701 25.22 69.81 164.88
C ASP A 701 24.70 70.88 163.89
N GLU A 702 25.09 72.16 164.03
CA GLU A 702 24.78 73.17 163.02
C GLU A 702 25.54 72.92 161.70
N LEU A 703 26.83 72.56 161.79
CA LEU A 703 27.66 72.21 160.61
C LEU A 703 27.12 70.97 159.88
N ARG A 704 26.57 70.00 160.62
CA ARG A 704 25.93 68.79 160.06
C ARG A 704 24.63 69.05 159.29
N GLY A 705 23.98 70.19 159.50
CA GLY A 705 22.85 70.62 158.68
C GLY A 705 23.29 71.04 157.28
N ARG A 706 24.22 71.99 157.20
CA ARG A 706 24.63 72.66 155.94
C ARG A 706 25.22 71.72 154.88
N ILE A 707 25.84 70.60 155.29
CA ILE A 707 26.38 69.61 154.35
C ILE A 707 25.29 68.94 153.51
N ARG A 708 24.14 68.61 154.13
CA ARG A 708 23.05 67.87 153.45
C ARG A 708 22.38 68.68 152.34
N GLU A 709 22.28 70.00 152.53
CA GLU A 709 21.64 70.92 151.56
C GLU A 709 22.50 71.19 150.30
N LEU A 710 23.78 70.78 150.31
CA LEU A 710 24.67 70.83 149.15
C LEU A 710 24.57 69.53 148.33
N GLU A 711 24.63 68.36 148.98
CA GLU A 711 24.55 67.05 148.31
C GLU A 711 23.23 66.83 147.54
N GLU A 712 22.14 67.47 147.97
CA GLU A 712 20.86 67.43 147.26
C GLU A 712 20.80 68.32 146.00
N ARG A 713 21.74 69.26 145.83
CA ARG A 713 21.76 70.20 144.70
C ARG A 713 22.46 69.60 143.49
N ASP A 714 23.69 69.13 143.67
CA ASP A 714 24.50 68.49 142.63
C ASP A 714 23.75 67.32 141.97
N ARG A 715 23.08 66.48 142.77
CA ARG A 715 22.26 65.35 142.30
C ARG A 715 21.11 65.74 141.36
N ARG A 716 20.66 67.00 141.39
CA ARG A 716 19.58 67.52 140.52
C ARG A 716 20.13 68.11 139.22
N GLU A 717 21.39 68.56 139.20
CA GLU A 717 22.02 69.14 138.02
C GLU A 717 22.66 68.06 137.14
N SER A 718 23.36 67.07 137.72
CA SER A 718 23.96 65.97 136.94
C SER A 718 22.93 65.15 136.14
N LYS A 719 21.67 65.08 136.59
CA LYS A 719 20.60 64.38 135.84
C LYS A 719 20.22 65.09 134.55
N LYS A 720 20.05 66.42 134.58
CA LYS A 720 19.61 67.20 133.41
C LYS A 720 20.58 67.07 132.23
N ILE A 721 21.89 67.09 132.51
CA ILE A 721 22.94 67.01 131.49
C ILE A 721 22.91 65.65 130.78
N ALA A 722 22.60 64.56 131.50
CA ALA A 722 22.47 63.23 130.92
C ALA A 722 21.26 63.11 129.97
N ASP A 723 20.13 63.72 130.33
CA ASP A 723 18.88 63.67 129.55
C ASP A 723 19.02 64.44 128.21
N GLU A 724 19.69 65.60 128.19
CA GLU A 724 19.90 66.39 126.96
C GLU A 724 20.79 65.70 125.92
N ASP A 725 21.84 64.98 126.35
CA ASP A 725 22.73 64.24 125.46
C ASP A 725 22.10 62.97 124.88
N ALA A 726 21.23 62.30 125.65
CA ALA A 726 20.42 61.20 125.13
C ALA A 726 19.50 61.68 123.98
N LEU A 727 18.81 62.81 124.18
CA LEU A 727 17.92 63.40 123.18
C LEU A 727 18.64 63.90 121.92
N ARG A 728 19.94 64.23 121.97
CA ARG A 728 20.72 64.54 120.76
C ARG A 728 21.04 63.30 119.94
N ARG A 729 21.41 62.19 120.59
CA ARG A 729 21.71 60.92 119.90
C ARG A 729 20.47 60.28 119.27
N ILE A 730 19.31 60.39 119.92
CA ILE A 730 18.03 59.89 119.38
C ILE A 730 17.70 60.59 118.06
N ARG A 731 17.71 61.94 118.02
CA ARG A 731 17.43 62.70 116.79
C ARG A 731 18.38 62.39 115.62
N GLN A 732 19.67 62.23 115.90
CA GLN A 732 20.64 61.82 114.87
C GLN A 732 20.38 60.40 114.34
N ALA A 733 19.88 59.48 115.17
CA ALA A 733 19.45 58.16 114.73
C ALA A 733 18.13 58.22 113.93
N GLU A 734 17.17 59.06 114.33
CA GLU A 734 15.91 59.29 113.61
C GLU A 734 16.15 59.86 112.20
N GLU A 735 16.99 60.89 112.07
CA GLU A 735 17.41 61.47 110.79
C GLU A 735 18.11 60.43 109.87
N GLN A 736 18.96 59.57 110.45
CA GLN A 736 19.61 58.48 109.72
C GLN A 736 18.61 57.41 109.28
N ILE A 737 17.66 57.04 110.12
CA ILE A 737 16.58 56.09 109.79
C ILE A 737 15.72 56.66 108.65
N GLU A 738 15.33 57.93 108.69
CA GLU A 738 14.54 58.56 107.64
C GLU A 738 15.30 58.65 106.32
N HIS A 739 16.59 58.98 106.35
CA HIS A 739 17.46 58.99 105.16
C HIS A 739 17.62 57.58 104.55
N LEU A 740 17.76 56.55 105.39
CA LEU A 740 17.80 55.15 104.96
C LEU A 740 16.44 54.66 104.43
N GLN A 741 15.33 55.09 105.01
CA GLN A 741 13.97 54.79 104.50
C GLN A 741 13.72 55.44 103.15
N ARG A 742 14.12 56.71 102.95
CA ARG A 742 14.04 57.38 101.65
C ARG A 742 14.91 56.70 100.58
N LYS A 743 16.12 56.27 100.94
CA LYS A 743 16.98 55.46 100.04
C LYS A 743 16.35 54.11 99.71
N LEU A 744 15.83 53.39 100.70
CA LEU A 744 15.14 52.11 100.51
C LEU A 744 13.87 52.24 99.66
N GLY A 745 13.18 53.38 99.73
CA GLY A 745 12.06 53.72 98.85
C GLY A 745 12.52 53.93 97.40
N ALA A 746 13.57 54.71 97.18
CA ALA A 746 14.13 54.94 95.85
C ALA A 746 14.63 53.64 95.20
N THR A 747 15.42 52.83 95.91
CA THR A 747 15.93 51.55 95.36
C THR A 747 14.81 50.55 95.06
N LYS A 748 13.69 50.60 95.78
CA LYS A 748 12.51 49.79 95.48
C LYS A 748 11.76 50.28 94.24
N GLN A 749 11.66 51.60 94.06
CA GLN A 749 11.05 52.17 92.86
C GLN A 749 11.93 51.91 91.61
N GLU A 750 13.24 51.88 91.77
CA GLU A 750 14.21 51.44 90.76
C GLU A 750 14.08 49.93 90.48
N GLU A 751 13.95 49.09 91.51
CA GLU A 751 13.70 47.64 91.38
C GLU A 751 12.36 47.34 90.69
N GLU A 752 11.27 48.00 91.08
CA GLU A 752 9.94 47.89 90.45
C GLU A 752 9.95 48.38 89.00
N ALA A 753 10.69 49.46 88.69
CA ALA A 753 10.88 49.93 87.31
C ALA A 753 11.65 48.91 86.46
N LEU A 754 12.79 48.40 86.95
CA LEU A 754 13.59 47.38 86.25
C LEU A 754 12.84 46.06 86.06
N LEU A 755 12.00 45.66 87.01
CA LEU A 755 11.08 44.53 86.83
C LEU A 755 10.07 44.81 85.71
N SER A 756 9.49 46.01 85.64
CA SER A 756 8.57 46.36 84.54
C SER A 756 9.25 46.44 83.17
N GLU A 757 10.51 46.89 83.10
CA GLU A 757 11.31 46.84 81.87
C GLU A 757 11.67 45.40 81.49
N MET A 758 11.95 44.52 82.47
CA MET A 758 12.18 43.10 82.27
C MET A 758 10.92 42.37 81.77
N ASP A 759 9.73 42.69 82.31
CA ASP A 759 8.46 42.13 81.84
C ASP A 759 8.14 42.59 80.41
N VAL A 760 8.35 43.87 80.08
CA VAL A 760 8.13 44.40 78.72
C VAL A 760 9.13 43.83 77.71
N THR A 761 10.41 43.71 78.08
CA THR A 761 11.42 43.08 77.20
C THR A 761 11.25 41.57 77.09
N GLY A 762 10.73 40.92 78.15
CA GLY A 762 10.29 39.52 78.14
C GLY A 762 9.15 39.30 77.13
N GLN A 763 8.07 40.08 77.22
CA GLN A 763 6.95 40.00 76.27
C GLN A 763 7.42 40.28 74.82
N ALA A 764 8.26 41.28 74.60
CA ALA A 764 8.82 41.56 73.28
C ALA A 764 9.70 40.43 72.74
N PHE A 765 10.38 39.68 73.61
CA PHE A 765 11.13 38.48 73.23
C PHE A 765 10.21 37.28 72.95
N GLU A 766 9.16 37.08 73.75
CA GLU A 766 8.14 36.04 73.50
C GLU A 766 7.39 36.28 72.18
N ASP A 767 6.93 37.51 71.93
CA ASP A 767 6.28 37.91 70.67
C ASP A 767 7.21 37.68 69.47
N MET A 768 8.48 38.04 69.59
CA MET A 768 9.52 37.80 68.58
C MET A 768 9.81 36.30 68.40
N GLN A 769 9.80 35.51 69.47
CA GLN A 769 10.00 34.07 69.41
C GLN A 769 8.79 33.38 68.74
N GLU A 770 7.56 33.82 69.02
CA GLU A 770 6.36 33.32 68.35
C GLU A 770 6.34 33.75 66.87
N GLN A 771 6.74 34.98 66.54
CA GLN A 771 6.90 35.45 65.17
C GLN A 771 7.92 34.59 64.40
N ASN A 772 9.08 34.29 64.99
CA ASN A 772 10.06 33.38 64.41
C ASN A 772 9.52 31.94 64.26
N GLY A 773 8.75 31.46 65.25
CA GLY A 773 8.06 30.17 65.15
C GLY A 773 7.07 30.11 63.97
N ARG A 774 6.25 31.15 63.80
CA ARG A 774 5.32 31.32 62.67
C ARG A 774 6.07 31.39 61.33
N LEU A 775 7.19 32.10 61.25
CA LEU A 775 8.02 32.19 60.03
C LEU A 775 8.70 30.85 59.68
N LEU A 776 9.22 30.12 60.67
CA LEU A 776 9.78 28.78 60.48
C LEU A 776 8.70 27.78 60.03
N GLN A 777 7.48 27.89 60.55
CA GLN A 777 6.35 27.08 60.13
C GLN A 777 5.94 27.40 58.68
N GLN A 778 5.85 28.68 58.30
CA GLN A 778 5.60 29.08 56.90
C GLN A 778 6.70 28.67 55.92
N LEU A 779 7.95 28.58 56.37
CA LEU A 779 9.05 28.02 55.57
C LEU A 779 8.84 26.53 55.31
N ARG A 780 8.57 25.74 56.36
CA ARG A 780 8.25 24.30 56.24
C ARG A 780 7.06 24.04 55.32
N GLU A 781 5.97 24.81 55.48
CA GLU A 781 4.78 24.68 54.65
C GLU A 781 5.04 25.00 53.17
N LYS A 782 5.93 25.95 52.87
CA LYS A 782 6.40 26.24 51.51
C LYS A 782 7.32 25.14 50.97
N ASP A 783 8.21 24.59 51.80
CA ASP A 783 9.09 23.50 51.39
C ASP A 783 8.29 22.21 51.13
N ASP A 784 7.31 21.87 51.98
CA ASP A 784 6.36 20.77 51.75
C ASP A 784 5.54 20.97 50.47
N ALA A 785 5.11 22.20 50.17
CA ALA A 785 4.44 22.53 48.91
C ALA A 785 5.39 22.38 47.70
N ASN A 786 6.64 22.83 47.82
CA ASN A 786 7.67 22.66 46.79
C ASN A 786 7.99 21.17 46.55
N PHE A 787 8.09 20.35 47.60
CA PHE A 787 8.30 18.90 47.46
C PHE A 787 7.11 18.21 46.79
N LYS A 788 5.86 18.60 47.11
CA LYS A 788 4.65 18.10 46.42
C LYS A 788 4.66 18.47 44.95
N LEU A 789 4.84 19.75 44.62
CA LEU A 789 4.91 20.24 43.23
C LEU A 789 6.07 19.61 42.45
N MET A 790 7.22 19.35 43.08
CA MET A 790 8.34 18.64 42.46
C MET A 790 8.02 17.16 42.21
N SER A 791 7.34 16.48 43.16
CA SER A 791 6.86 15.10 42.98
C SER A 791 5.82 15.00 41.85
N GLU A 792 4.86 15.93 41.80
CA GLU A 792 3.86 16.03 40.74
C GLU A 792 4.49 16.32 39.38
N ARG A 793 5.46 17.24 39.32
CA ARG A 793 6.28 17.49 38.12
C ARG A 793 7.03 16.25 37.68
N ILE A 794 7.63 15.47 38.58
CA ILE A 794 8.32 14.22 38.23
C ILE A 794 7.31 13.20 37.66
N LYS A 795 6.17 12.99 38.33
CA LYS A 795 5.09 12.11 37.85
C LYS A 795 4.55 12.53 36.48
N ALA A 796 4.29 13.82 36.28
CA ALA A 796 3.83 14.36 35.01
C ALA A 796 4.86 14.16 33.87
N ASN A 797 6.15 14.33 34.15
CA ASN A 797 7.22 14.03 33.18
C ASN A 797 7.34 12.51 32.89
N GLN A 798 7.13 11.65 33.90
CA GLN A 798 7.08 10.20 33.73
C GLN A 798 5.92 9.80 32.81
N ILE A 799 4.71 10.33 33.06
CA ILE A 799 3.52 10.10 32.24
C ILE A 799 3.72 10.65 30.83
N HIS A 800 4.26 11.86 30.67
CA HIS A 800 4.62 12.43 29.36
C HIS A 800 5.78 11.69 28.66
N LYS A 801 6.50 10.79 29.33
CA LYS A 801 7.45 9.87 28.68
C LYS A 801 6.70 8.64 28.17
N LEU A 802 5.93 7.97 29.03
CA LEU A 802 5.11 6.80 28.67
C LEU A 802 4.13 7.11 27.52
N LEU A 803 3.38 8.22 27.59
CA LEU A 803 2.46 8.66 26.52
C LEU A 803 3.14 9.02 25.19
N ARG A 804 4.47 9.19 25.17
CA ARG A 804 5.22 9.31 23.91
C ARG A 804 5.67 7.94 23.41
N GLU A 805 6.14 7.08 24.30
CA GLU A 805 6.53 5.71 23.98
C GLU A 805 5.32 4.93 23.43
N GLU A 806 4.17 4.95 24.10
CA GLU A 806 2.90 4.39 23.62
C GLU A 806 2.46 4.98 22.26
N LYS A 807 2.61 6.30 22.06
CA LYS A 807 2.25 6.97 20.81
C LYS A 807 3.17 6.54 19.66
N ASP A 808 4.45 6.40 19.92
CA ASP A 808 5.44 6.06 18.90
C ASP A 808 5.37 4.56 18.57
N GLU A 809 5.08 3.69 19.56
CA GLU A 809 4.69 2.28 19.37
C GLU A 809 3.42 2.13 18.52
N LEU A 810 2.36 2.91 18.79
CA LEU A 810 1.16 2.95 17.96
C LEU A 810 1.47 3.47 16.53
N GLY A 811 2.45 4.38 16.40
CA GLY A 811 2.97 4.83 15.12
C GLY A 811 3.61 3.69 14.32
N GLU A 812 4.46 2.88 14.95
CA GLU A 812 5.06 1.69 14.33
C GLU A 812 4.02 0.64 13.96
N GLN A 813 3.01 0.40 14.81
CA GLN A 813 1.89 -0.50 14.51
C GLN A 813 1.10 -0.03 13.28
N VAL A 814 0.78 1.27 13.18
CA VAL A 814 0.09 1.84 12.01
C VAL A 814 0.94 1.75 10.75
N LEU A 815 2.26 1.95 10.84
CA LEU A 815 3.18 1.77 9.71
C LEU A 815 3.29 0.30 9.27
N GLY A 816 3.32 -0.64 10.22
CA GLY A 816 3.31 -2.08 9.96
C GLY A 816 2.03 -2.53 9.26
N LEU A 817 0.86 -2.14 9.79
CA LEU A 817 -0.44 -2.41 9.17
C LEU A 817 -0.56 -1.77 7.79
N LYS A 818 -0.07 -0.54 7.61
CA LYS A 818 -0.05 0.11 6.29
C LYS A 818 0.81 -0.66 5.28
N SER A 819 2.03 -1.06 5.68
CA SER A 819 2.92 -1.87 4.85
C SER A 819 2.28 -3.22 4.46
N GLN A 820 1.53 -3.83 5.39
CA GLN A 820 0.77 -5.05 5.12
C GLN A 820 -0.38 -4.82 4.12
N VAL A 821 -1.12 -3.70 4.22
CA VAL A 821 -2.16 -3.31 3.25
C VAL A 821 -1.56 -3.00 1.87
N ASP A 822 -0.47 -2.24 1.81
CA ASP A 822 0.24 -1.92 0.56
C ASP A 822 0.74 -3.21 -0.13
N ALA A 823 1.24 -4.19 0.64
CA ALA A 823 1.62 -5.52 0.16
C ALA A 823 0.42 -6.38 -0.30
N GLN A 824 -0.74 -6.25 0.36
CA GLN A 824 -1.98 -6.91 -0.07
C GLN A 824 -2.52 -6.31 -1.38
N LEU A 825 -2.54 -4.99 -1.52
CA LEU A 825 -2.91 -4.31 -2.78
C LEU A 825 -2.00 -4.75 -3.93
N LEU A 826 -0.69 -4.86 -3.68
CA LEU A 826 0.30 -5.41 -4.61
C LEU A 826 0.13 -6.90 -4.94
N THR A 827 -0.62 -7.68 -4.16
CA THR A 827 -0.99 -9.06 -4.54
C THR A 827 -2.34 -9.12 -5.26
N VAL A 828 -3.30 -8.27 -4.91
CA VAL A 828 -4.57 -8.09 -5.64
C VAL A 828 -4.32 -7.65 -7.09
N GLN A 829 -3.51 -6.60 -7.32
CA GLN A 829 -3.17 -6.14 -8.67
C GLN A 829 -2.57 -7.26 -9.54
N LYS A 830 -1.66 -8.07 -8.98
CA LYS A 830 -1.04 -9.22 -9.67
C LYS A 830 -2.02 -10.38 -9.92
N LEU A 831 -3.13 -10.46 -9.19
CA LEU A 831 -4.21 -11.40 -9.45
C LEU A 831 -5.14 -10.88 -10.55
N GLU A 832 -5.50 -9.59 -10.53
CA GLU A 832 -6.28 -8.94 -11.60
C GLU A 832 -5.57 -8.95 -12.95
N GLU A 833 -4.25 -8.78 -12.97
CA GLU A 833 -3.42 -8.89 -14.19
C GLU A 833 -3.38 -10.33 -14.72
N LYS A 834 -3.26 -11.32 -13.83
CA LYS A 834 -3.37 -12.74 -14.19
C LYS A 834 -4.75 -13.07 -14.70
N GLU A 835 -5.81 -12.53 -14.10
CA GLU A 835 -7.18 -12.72 -14.56
C GLU A 835 -7.36 -12.14 -15.97
N ARG A 836 -6.94 -10.88 -16.21
CA ARG A 836 -6.95 -10.26 -17.55
C ARG A 836 -6.16 -11.08 -18.58
N ALA A 837 -4.98 -11.60 -18.22
CA ALA A 837 -4.20 -12.46 -19.09
C ALA A 837 -4.91 -13.80 -19.38
N LEU A 838 -5.54 -14.42 -18.38
CA LEU A 838 -6.30 -15.66 -18.53
C LEU A 838 -7.57 -15.46 -19.36
N GLN A 839 -8.33 -14.39 -19.12
CA GLN A 839 -9.48 -13.98 -19.95
C GLN A 839 -9.07 -13.75 -21.41
N GLY A 840 -7.93 -13.08 -21.64
CA GLY A 840 -7.35 -12.89 -22.98
C GLY A 840 -6.99 -14.22 -23.66
N SER A 841 -6.39 -15.15 -22.91
CA SER A 841 -6.07 -16.50 -23.43
C SER A 841 -7.32 -17.34 -23.72
N LEU A 842 -8.35 -17.24 -22.88
CA LEU A 842 -9.65 -17.90 -23.07
C LEU A 842 -10.31 -17.42 -24.35
N GLY A 843 -10.41 -16.09 -24.53
CA GLY A 843 -10.96 -15.48 -25.75
C GLY A 843 -10.11 -15.75 -27.01
N GLY A 844 -8.84 -16.16 -26.86
CA GLY A 844 -8.03 -16.73 -27.94
C GLY A 844 -8.45 -18.16 -28.29
N VAL A 845 -8.52 -19.04 -27.30
CA VAL A 845 -8.94 -20.44 -27.45
C VAL A 845 -10.38 -20.56 -27.96
N GLU A 846 -11.28 -19.67 -27.55
CA GLU A 846 -12.65 -19.58 -28.08
C GLU A 846 -12.67 -19.23 -29.58
N LYS A 847 -11.84 -18.28 -30.01
CA LYS A 847 -11.70 -17.94 -31.44
C LYS A 847 -11.14 -19.11 -32.23
N GLU A 848 -10.09 -19.76 -31.73
CA GLU A 848 -9.58 -20.99 -32.35
C GLU A 848 -10.64 -22.09 -32.44
N LEU A 849 -11.41 -22.32 -31.37
CA LEU A 849 -12.50 -23.29 -31.37
C LEU A 849 -13.55 -22.97 -32.44
N THR A 850 -13.99 -21.71 -32.57
CA THR A 850 -14.95 -21.32 -33.62
C THR A 850 -14.39 -21.53 -35.03
N LEU A 851 -13.12 -21.18 -35.28
CA LEU A 851 -12.46 -21.41 -36.57
C LEU A 851 -12.32 -22.91 -36.88
N ARG A 852 -11.95 -23.73 -35.89
CA ARG A 852 -11.86 -25.20 -36.02
C ARG A 852 -13.24 -25.82 -36.28
N SER A 853 -14.31 -25.34 -35.63
CA SER A 853 -15.69 -25.74 -35.92
C SER A 853 -16.13 -25.35 -37.32
N GLN A 854 -15.84 -24.14 -37.79
CA GLN A 854 -16.15 -23.70 -39.16
C GLN A 854 -15.41 -24.55 -40.21
N ALA A 855 -14.12 -24.85 -39.99
CA ALA A 855 -13.35 -25.73 -40.85
C ALA A 855 -13.88 -27.17 -40.86
N LEU A 856 -14.32 -27.69 -39.71
CA LEU A 856 -14.98 -29.00 -39.62
C LEU A 856 -16.30 -29.02 -40.41
N GLU A 857 -17.12 -27.98 -40.31
CA GLU A 857 -18.40 -27.90 -41.03
C GLU A 857 -18.22 -27.74 -42.54
N LEU A 858 -17.18 -27.01 -42.98
CA LEU A 858 -16.76 -26.96 -44.38
C LEU A 858 -16.33 -28.35 -44.89
N ASN A 859 -15.52 -29.07 -44.10
CA ASN A 859 -15.04 -30.41 -44.48
C ASN A 859 -16.16 -31.45 -44.50
N LYS A 860 -17.17 -31.36 -43.61
CA LYS A 860 -18.39 -32.17 -43.69
C LYS A 860 -19.13 -31.92 -45.02
N ARG A 861 -19.32 -30.67 -45.43
CA ARG A 861 -19.98 -30.33 -46.71
C ARG A 861 -19.23 -30.92 -47.90
N LYS A 862 -17.92 -30.70 -47.98
CA LYS A 862 -17.05 -31.29 -49.01
C LYS A 862 -17.09 -32.82 -49.04
N ALA A 863 -17.18 -33.47 -47.88
CA ALA A 863 -17.31 -34.93 -47.80
C ALA A 863 -18.67 -35.42 -48.34
N VAL A 864 -19.77 -34.71 -48.07
CA VAL A 864 -21.10 -34.99 -48.64
C VAL A 864 -21.12 -34.74 -50.15
N GLU A 865 -20.55 -33.63 -50.62
CA GLU A 865 -20.41 -33.29 -52.04
C GLU A 865 -19.60 -34.37 -52.80
N ALA A 866 -18.47 -34.81 -52.23
CA ALA A 866 -17.65 -35.87 -52.80
C ALA A 866 -18.35 -37.25 -52.78
N ALA A 867 -19.15 -37.54 -51.75
CA ALA A 867 -19.94 -38.76 -51.68
C ALA A 867 -21.07 -38.77 -52.73
N GLN A 868 -21.76 -37.65 -52.93
CA GLN A 868 -22.76 -37.50 -54.00
C GLN A 868 -22.12 -37.67 -55.38
N LEU A 869 -21.00 -36.98 -55.64
CA LEU A 869 -20.29 -37.09 -56.92
C LEU A 869 -19.82 -38.53 -57.20
N ALA A 870 -19.39 -39.26 -56.16
CA ALA A 870 -19.02 -40.67 -56.29
C ALA A 870 -20.22 -41.57 -56.62
N GLU A 871 -21.41 -41.29 -56.09
CA GLU A 871 -22.64 -42.02 -56.41
C GLU A 871 -23.13 -41.70 -57.85
N ASP A 872 -23.12 -40.43 -58.23
CA ASP A 872 -23.46 -39.98 -59.59
C ASP A 872 -22.54 -40.65 -60.64
N LEU A 873 -21.25 -40.79 -60.33
CA LEU A 873 -20.27 -41.49 -61.16
C LEU A 873 -20.51 -43.00 -61.20
N LYS A 874 -21.00 -43.65 -60.14
CA LYS A 874 -21.46 -45.06 -60.21
C LYS A 874 -22.65 -45.20 -61.15
N VAL A 875 -23.67 -44.34 -61.02
CA VAL A 875 -24.87 -44.39 -61.87
C VAL A 875 -24.49 -44.19 -63.35
N GLN A 876 -23.57 -43.26 -63.64
CA GLN A 876 -23.02 -43.11 -65.00
C GLN A 876 -22.25 -44.37 -65.46
N LEU A 877 -21.44 -44.97 -64.60
CA LEU A 877 -20.70 -46.20 -64.91
C LEU A 877 -21.65 -47.38 -65.17
N GLU A 878 -22.69 -47.57 -64.36
CA GLU A 878 -23.71 -48.62 -64.56
C GLU A 878 -24.53 -48.40 -65.84
N HIS A 879 -24.86 -47.15 -66.17
CA HIS A 879 -25.51 -46.81 -67.43
C HIS A 879 -24.61 -47.15 -68.64
N VAL A 880 -23.32 -46.75 -68.60
CA VAL A 880 -22.35 -47.08 -69.65
C VAL A 880 -22.12 -48.59 -69.76
N GLN A 881 -22.01 -49.32 -68.64
CA GLN A 881 -21.91 -50.78 -68.64
C GLN A 881 -23.15 -51.47 -69.19
N THR A 882 -24.34 -50.89 -68.98
CA THR A 882 -25.60 -51.42 -69.52
C THR A 882 -25.65 -51.24 -71.03
N ARG A 883 -25.32 -50.04 -71.54
CA ARG A 883 -25.20 -49.79 -72.99
C ARG A 883 -24.11 -50.64 -73.65
N LEU A 884 -23.01 -50.91 -72.94
CA LEU A 884 -21.98 -51.84 -73.43
C LEU A 884 -22.52 -53.28 -73.56
N ARG A 885 -23.29 -53.74 -72.58
CA ARG A 885 -23.99 -55.04 -72.59
C ARG A 885 -25.07 -55.13 -73.69
N GLU A 886 -25.72 -54.03 -74.03
CA GLU A 886 -26.68 -53.93 -75.16
C GLU A 886 -25.98 -53.95 -76.52
N ILE A 887 -24.84 -53.26 -76.65
CA ILE A 887 -24.11 -53.14 -77.93
C ILE A 887 -23.31 -54.42 -78.24
N GLN A 888 -22.80 -55.13 -77.23
CA GLN A 888 -22.06 -56.39 -77.41
C GLN A 888 -22.77 -57.45 -78.30
N PRO A 889 -24.04 -57.83 -78.07
CA PRO A 889 -24.73 -58.79 -78.93
C PRO A 889 -24.92 -58.25 -80.35
N CYS A 890 -25.29 -56.98 -80.56
CA CYS A 890 -25.41 -56.42 -81.90
C CYS A 890 -24.07 -56.40 -82.66
N LEU A 891 -22.93 -56.20 -81.98
CA LEU A 891 -21.61 -56.33 -82.58
C LEU A 891 -21.27 -57.80 -82.91
N ALA A 892 -21.68 -58.76 -82.08
CA ALA A 892 -21.51 -60.18 -82.34
C ALA A 892 -22.37 -60.67 -83.53
N GLU A 893 -23.62 -60.20 -83.62
CA GLU A 893 -24.54 -60.46 -84.74
C GLU A 893 -24.03 -59.83 -86.04
N SER A 894 -23.61 -58.56 -86.00
CA SER A 894 -23.00 -57.86 -87.15
C SER A 894 -21.73 -58.57 -87.63
N ARG A 895 -20.89 -59.03 -86.70
CA ARG A 895 -19.71 -59.85 -87.02
C ARG A 895 -20.10 -61.19 -87.66
N ALA A 896 -21.05 -61.93 -87.09
CA ALA A 896 -21.50 -63.20 -87.63
C ALA A 896 -22.16 -63.04 -89.02
N ALA A 897 -22.90 -61.94 -89.24
CA ALA A 897 -23.44 -61.57 -90.55
C ALA A 897 -22.32 -61.30 -91.56
N ARG A 898 -21.31 -60.51 -91.19
CA ARG A 898 -20.16 -60.20 -92.06
C ARG A 898 -19.29 -61.43 -92.36
N GLU A 899 -19.13 -62.35 -91.41
CA GLU A 899 -18.45 -63.64 -91.61
C GLU A 899 -19.26 -64.56 -92.54
N LYS A 900 -20.60 -64.58 -92.42
CA LYS A 900 -21.51 -65.28 -93.34
C LYS A 900 -21.51 -64.69 -94.75
N GLU A 901 -21.49 -63.37 -94.89
CA GLU A 901 -21.32 -62.69 -96.18
C GLU A 901 -19.94 -62.96 -96.79
N SER A 902 -18.86 -62.95 -96.01
CA SER A 902 -17.53 -63.33 -96.47
C SER A 902 -17.48 -64.77 -97.00
N PHE A 903 -18.19 -65.70 -96.34
CA PHE A 903 -18.33 -67.08 -96.81
C PHE A 903 -19.14 -67.16 -98.12
N ASN A 904 -20.27 -66.45 -98.21
CA ASN A 904 -21.08 -66.38 -99.43
C ASN A 904 -20.29 -65.77 -100.60
N LEU A 905 -19.49 -64.73 -100.35
CA LEU A 905 -18.63 -64.09 -101.34
C LEU A 905 -17.55 -65.03 -101.85
N LYS A 906 -16.87 -65.77 -100.96
CA LYS A 906 -15.88 -66.80 -101.33
C LYS A 906 -16.52 -67.90 -102.19
N ARG A 907 -17.69 -68.39 -101.80
CA ARG A 907 -18.46 -69.38 -102.57
C ARG A 907 -18.87 -68.85 -103.95
N ALA A 908 -19.31 -67.60 -104.04
CA ALA A 908 -19.61 -66.95 -105.31
C ALA A 908 -18.35 -66.78 -106.19
N GLN A 909 -17.19 -66.45 -105.61
CA GLN A 909 -15.91 -66.38 -106.31
C GLN A 909 -15.44 -67.77 -106.80
N GLU A 910 -15.67 -68.84 -106.03
CA GLU A 910 -15.44 -70.22 -106.44
C GLU A 910 -16.34 -70.64 -107.60
N ASP A 911 -17.64 -70.37 -107.54
CA ASP A 911 -18.57 -70.68 -108.63
C ASP A 911 -18.34 -69.81 -109.88
N ILE A 912 -17.97 -68.53 -109.74
CA ILE A 912 -17.49 -67.68 -110.85
C ILE A 912 -16.22 -68.29 -111.46
N SER A 913 -15.28 -68.76 -110.65
CA SER A 913 -14.05 -69.42 -111.14
C SER A 913 -14.36 -70.75 -111.84
N ARG A 914 -15.35 -71.49 -111.36
CA ARG A 914 -15.85 -72.74 -111.95
C ARG A 914 -16.58 -72.49 -113.28
N LEU A 915 -17.37 -71.42 -113.37
CA LEU A 915 -18.03 -70.98 -114.61
C LEU A 915 -17.02 -70.46 -115.63
N ARG A 916 -16.03 -69.65 -115.22
CA ARG A 916 -14.90 -69.25 -116.08
C ARG A 916 -14.15 -70.46 -116.65
N ARG A 917 -13.87 -71.49 -115.84
CA ARG A 917 -13.28 -72.77 -116.30
C ARG A 917 -14.19 -73.59 -117.23
N LYS A 918 -15.52 -73.46 -117.15
CA LYS A 918 -16.46 -74.07 -118.11
C LYS A 918 -16.47 -73.30 -119.44
N LEU A 919 -16.58 -71.98 -119.38
CA LEU A 919 -16.54 -71.09 -120.54
C LEU A 919 -15.25 -71.29 -121.34
N GLU A 920 -14.10 -71.32 -120.66
CA GLU A 920 -12.78 -71.56 -121.25
C GLU A 920 -12.64 -72.97 -121.86
N LYS A 921 -13.42 -73.96 -121.41
CA LYS A 921 -13.51 -75.28 -122.06
C LYS A 921 -14.38 -75.24 -123.32
N GLN A 922 -15.54 -74.57 -123.27
CA GLN A 922 -16.41 -74.41 -124.46
C GLN A 922 -15.69 -73.62 -125.56
N ARG A 923 -15.01 -72.54 -125.20
CA ARG A 923 -14.20 -71.71 -126.09
C ARG A 923 -13.00 -72.44 -126.73
N LYS A 924 -12.61 -73.61 -126.19
CA LYS A 924 -11.59 -74.51 -126.77
C LYS A 924 -12.18 -75.64 -127.62
N VAL A 925 -13.50 -75.83 -127.58
CA VAL A 925 -14.24 -76.72 -128.49
C VAL A 925 -14.69 -75.95 -129.73
N GLU A 926 -15.06 -74.68 -129.60
CA GLU A 926 -15.54 -73.82 -130.70
C GLU A 926 -14.47 -73.38 -131.74
N VAL A 927 -13.19 -73.74 -131.54
CA VAL A 927 -12.05 -73.15 -132.29
C VAL A 927 -11.37 -74.14 -133.25
N TYR A 928 -11.81 -75.40 -133.34
CA TYR A 928 -11.24 -76.39 -134.28
C TYR A 928 -12.29 -77.28 -134.96
N ALA A 929 -12.03 -77.58 -136.25
CA ALA A 929 -12.68 -78.58 -137.13
C ALA A 929 -14.04 -78.23 -137.79
N ASP A 930 -15.18 -78.41 -137.13
CA ASP A 930 -16.43 -78.82 -137.81
C ASP A 930 -17.02 -77.86 -138.87
N ALA A 931 -16.78 -76.55 -138.80
CA ALA A 931 -17.47 -75.58 -139.68
C ALA A 931 -17.03 -75.63 -141.16
N ASP A 932 -15.74 -75.87 -141.43
CA ASP A 932 -15.18 -75.82 -142.79
C ASP A 932 -15.38 -77.12 -143.57
N GLU A 933 -15.44 -78.27 -142.90
CA GLU A 933 -15.68 -79.56 -143.58
C GLU A 933 -17.13 -79.65 -144.10
N ILE A 934 -18.11 -79.23 -143.30
CA ILE A 934 -19.54 -79.24 -143.69
C ILE A 934 -19.77 -78.38 -144.94
N LEU A 935 -19.23 -77.15 -144.97
CA LEU A 935 -19.35 -76.26 -146.13
C LEU A 935 -18.66 -76.81 -147.39
N GLN A 936 -17.52 -77.49 -147.23
CA GLN A 936 -16.84 -78.15 -148.36
C GLN A 936 -17.61 -79.37 -148.88
N GLU A 937 -18.28 -80.13 -148.01
CA GLU A 937 -19.11 -81.28 -148.39
C GLU A 937 -20.34 -80.85 -149.20
N GLU A 938 -21.08 -79.83 -148.74
CA GLU A 938 -22.21 -79.26 -149.48
C GLU A 938 -21.79 -78.74 -150.87
N ILE A 939 -20.65 -78.03 -150.95
CA ILE A 939 -20.10 -77.53 -152.21
C ILE A 939 -19.75 -78.66 -153.19
N LYS A 940 -19.31 -79.84 -152.72
CA LYS A 940 -19.13 -81.03 -153.58
C LYS A 940 -20.48 -81.54 -154.10
N GLU A 941 -21.49 -81.63 -153.25
CA GLU A 941 -22.80 -82.19 -153.62
C GLU A 941 -23.52 -81.32 -154.67
N TYR A 942 -23.53 -79.99 -154.50
CA TYR A 942 -24.09 -79.06 -155.48
C TYR A 942 -23.35 -79.14 -156.84
N LYS A 943 -22.02 -79.27 -156.84
CA LYS A 943 -21.23 -79.46 -158.07
C LYS A 943 -21.56 -80.78 -158.78
N ALA A 944 -21.75 -81.87 -158.02
CA ALA A 944 -22.18 -83.16 -158.58
C ALA A 944 -23.58 -83.06 -159.22
N ARG A 945 -24.56 -82.45 -158.53
CA ARG A 945 -25.94 -82.28 -159.03
C ARG A 945 -26.02 -81.49 -160.34
N LEU A 946 -25.11 -80.54 -160.58
CA LEU A 946 -25.09 -79.71 -161.81
C LEU A 946 -24.37 -80.36 -163.02
N THR A 947 -23.70 -81.49 -162.83
CA THR A 947 -22.87 -82.13 -163.87
C THR A 947 -23.67 -83.14 -164.72
N CYS A 948 -23.33 -83.27 -166.02
CA CYS A 948 -24.03 -84.12 -166.99
C CYS A 948 -23.83 -85.63 -166.73
N PRO A 949 -24.89 -86.41 -166.44
CA PRO A 949 -24.80 -87.85 -166.11
C PRO A 949 -24.29 -88.76 -167.23
N CYS A 950 -24.05 -88.24 -168.45
CA CYS A 950 -23.55 -89.02 -169.59
C CYS A 950 -22.05 -88.89 -169.83
N CYS A 951 -21.37 -87.99 -169.13
CA CYS A 951 -19.91 -87.80 -169.23
C CYS A 951 -19.23 -87.42 -167.90
N ASN A 952 -20.00 -87.05 -166.88
CA ASN A 952 -19.54 -86.65 -165.54
C ASN A 952 -18.45 -85.55 -165.51
N THR A 953 -18.31 -84.77 -166.58
CA THR A 953 -17.31 -83.70 -166.76
C THR A 953 -17.93 -82.35 -167.14
N ARG A 954 -18.84 -82.31 -168.11
CA ARG A 954 -19.49 -81.06 -168.55
C ARG A 954 -20.72 -80.74 -167.69
N LYS A 955 -20.97 -79.46 -167.40
CA LYS A 955 -22.22 -78.97 -166.80
C LYS A 955 -23.43 -79.36 -167.68
N LYS A 956 -24.62 -79.43 -167.08
CA LYS A 956 -25.90 -79.55 -167.79
C LYS A 956 -26.21 -78.24 -168.54
N ASP A 957 -26.35 -78.31 -169.86
CA ASP A 957 -26.66 -77.16 -170.73
C ASP A 957 -27.64 -77.48 -171.90
N ALA A 958 -28.34 -78.62 -171.86
CA ALA A 958 -29.37 -78.95 -172.85
C ALA A 958 -30.49 -79.84 -172.29
N VAL A 959 -31.73 -79.53 -172.62
CA VAL A 959 -32.94 -80.28 -172.21
C VAL A 959 -33.54 -81.05 -173.38
N LEU A 960 -33.98 -82.29 -173.12
CA LEU A 960 -34.84 -83.06 -174.00
C LEU A 960 -36.30 -82.69 -173.74
N THR A 961 -36.93 -81.92 -174.63
CA THR A 961 -38.27 -81.32 -174.40
C THR A 961 -39.37 -82.36 -174.22
N LYS A 962 -39.23 -83.56 -174.81
CA LYS A 962 -40.18 -84.68 -174.64
C LYS A 962 -40.18 -85.34 -173.26
N CYS A 963 -39.17 -85.11 -172.42
CA CYS A 963 -39.09 -85.74 -171.10
C CYS A 963 -38.41 -84.87 -170.03
N PHE A 964 -38.17 -83.60 -170.32
CA PHE A 964 -37.54 -82.56 -169.51
C PHE A 964 -36.21 -82.94 -168.83
N HIS A 965 -35.55 -84.00 -169.28
CA HIS A 965 -34.26 -84.43 -168.75
C HIS A 965 -33.12 -83.59 -169.33
N VAL A 966 -32.30 -83.03 -168.43
CA VAL A 966 -31.20 -82.12 -168.76
C VAL A 966 -29.83 -82.84 -168.71
N PHE A 967 -29.07 -82.69 -169.78
CA PHE A 967 -27.72 -83.21 -170.01
C PHE A 967 -26.83 -82.08 -170.54
N CYS A 968 -25.59 -82.36 -170.97
CA CYS A 968 -24.86 -81.41 -171.79
C CYS A 968 -25.21 -81.56 -173.28
N PHE A 969 -25.24 -80.45 -174.02
CA PHE A 969 -25.64 -80.37 -175.43
C PHE A 969 -24.85 -81.36 -176.29
N GLU A 970 -23.56 -81.53 -176.03
CA GLU A 970 -22.70 -82.45 -176.78
C GLU A 970 -23.10 -83.93 -176.63
N CYS A 971 -23.55 -84.35 -175.45
CA CYS A 971 -24.01 -85.73 -175.23
C CYS A 971 -25.38 -86.00 -175.86
N VAL A 972 -26.24 -84.98 -175.98
CA VAL A 972 -27.54 -85.10 -176.67
C VAL A 972 -27.33 -85.08 -178.19
N ARG A 973 -26.55 -84.11 -178.69
CA ARG A 973 -26.15 -83.97 -180.10
C ARG A 973 -25.46 -85.23 -180.61
N GLY A 974 -24.42 -85.72 -179.92
CA GLY A 974 -23.68 -86.91 -180.31
C GLY A 974 -24.54 -88.19 -180.36
N ARG A 975 -25.51 -88.35 -179.45
CA ARG A 975 -26.49 -89.45 -179.52
C ARG A 975 -27.48 -89.29 -180.67
N TYR A 976 -27.89 -88.07 -181.00
CA TYR A 976 -28.76 -87.79 -182.14
C TYR A 976 -28.10 -88.09 -183.49
N GLU A 977 -26.83 -87.70 -183.62
CA GLU A 977 -25.94 -87.91 -184.78
C GLU A 977 -25.60 -89.40 -184.95
N ALA A 978 -25.20 -90.09 -183.88
CA ALA A 978 -24.96 -91.53 -183.85
C ALA A 978 -26.24 -92.39 -183.96
N ARG A 979 -27.39 -91.78 -184.30
CA ARG A 979 -28.73 -92.40 -184.41
C ARG A 979 -29.26 -93.10 -183.15
N GLN A 980 -28.56 -93.02 -182.02
CA GLN A 980 -28.98 -93.52 -180.70
C GLN A 980 -30.01 -92.57 -180.04
N ARG A 981 -31.12 -92.35 -180.75
CA ARG A 981 -32.14 -91.32 -180.51
C ARG A 981 -33.10 -91.65 -179.34
N LYS A 982 -32.55 -92.07 -178.21
CA LYS A 982 -33.27 -92.36 -176.95
C LYS A 982 -32.64 -91.64 -175.76
N CYS A 983 -33.48 -91.08 -174.90
CA CYS A 983 -33.06 -90.34 -173.71
C CYS A 983 -32.18 -91.22 -172.79
N PRO A 984 -30.99 -90.76 -172.38
CA PRO A 984 -30.09 -91.55 -171.52
C PRO A 984 -30.69 -91.99 -170.18
N LYS A 985 -31.66 -91.24 -169.62
CA LYS A 985 -32.24 -91.49 -168.28
C LYS A 985 -33.59 -92.22 -168.28
N CYS A 986 -34.37 -92.12 -169.36
CA CYS A 986 -35.72 -92.73 -169.43
C CYS A 986 -36.03 -93.46 -170.75
N ASN A 987 -35.05 -93.62 -171.65
CA ASN A 987 -35.16 -94.28 -172.95
C ASN A 987 -36.23 -93.73 -173.94
N ALA A 988 -36.97 -92.68 -173.59
CA ALA A 988 -37.92 -91.99 -174.47
C ALA A 988 -37.26 -91.51 -175.77
N ALA A 989 -37.91 -91.74 -176.91
CA ALA A 989 -37.34 -91.43 -178.23
C ALA A 989 -37.41 -89.93 -178.57
N PHE A 990 -36.39 -89.39 -179.23
CA PHE A 990 -36.28 -87.96 -179.54
C PHE A 990 -35.71 -87.67 -180.95
N GLY A 991 -36.32 -86.72 -181.64
CA GLY A 991 -35.97 -86.24 -182.98
C GLY A 991 -35.25 -84.89 -182.99
N ALA A 992 -35.13 -84.30 -184.19
CA ALA A 992 -34.35 -83.08 -184.43
C ALA A 992 -34.77 -81.87 -183.58
N HIS A 993 -36.08 -81.71 -183.36
CA HIS A 993 -36.67 -80.58 -182.64
C HIS A 993 -36.95 -80.88 -181.15
N ASP A 994 -36.58 -82.08 -180.68
CA ASP A 994 -36.90 -82.53 -179.32
C ASP A 994 -35.78 -82.26 -178.30
N PHE A 995 -34.73 -81.51 -178.68
CA PHE A 995 -33.68 -81.07 -177.77
C PHE A 995 -33.31 -79.60 -177.98
N HIS A 996 -33.17 -78.85 -176.88
CA HIS A 996 -32.88 -77.41 -176.88
C HIS A 996 -31.77 -77.09 -175.89
N ARG A 997 -30.97 -76.07 -176.18
CA ARG A 997 -29.90 -75.60 -175.27
C ARG A 997 -30.49 -74.76 -174.15
N VAL A 998 -29.96 -74.89 -172.94
CA VAL A 998 -30.43 -74.21 -171.72
C VAL A 998 -29.23 -73.65 -170.98
N TYR A 999 -29.31 -72.39 -170.55
CA TYR A 999 -28.24 -71.73 -169.81
C TYR A 999 -28.56 -71.79 -168.31
N ILE A 1000 -27.66 -72.42 -167.54
CA ILE A 1000 -27.70 -72.42 -166.08
C ILE A 1000 -26.53 -71.55 -165.62
N SER A 1001 -26.86 -70.36 -165.12
CA SER A 1001 -25.92 -69.40 -164.48
C SER A 1001 -25.51 -69.90 -163.11
#